data_AF-A0A955ABI2-F1
#
_entry.id   AF-A0A955ABI2-F1
#
_cell.length_a   1.000
_cell.length_b   1.000
_cell.length_c   1.000
_cell.angle_alpha   90.00
_cell.angle_beta   90.00
_cell.angle_gamma   90.00
#
_symmetry.space_group_name_H-M   'P 1'
#
loop_
_entity.id
_entity.type
_entity.pdbx_description
1 polymer ?
#
loop_
_entity_poly.entity_id
_entity_poly.type
_entity_poly.pdbx_seq_one_letter_code
_entity_poly.pdbx_strand_id
1 'polypeptide(L)'
;LGQLANCPKCNSMILIAPPNAGVSETGTAIDGAAREGDHAPAGARIEVERQHGPTVDSTAITQEGLPAALVGDAVESEPGDDEGAEYRLAPDPLEADQAAPAMQAPPVLPTATHVGPHAGATWNADGPAHLPSADWTSDSTTKTRQILLIGFLGFTGVILAVVLFVGFLRWYAADTRHTPSALDPNADESLLENIVVGGPAVDNPPTVEPLDTASPADKLDEPATGDNVVIDDVNTTDPPRAQPSEMSTTEPDTPANDPGSTPELTDNSNASDGEESQPAEATLDLPKRLRAFGQVLQYEIQPQFSDATEILTEAPVTAEDLGLTSTAAAVEMPAIDLAAQSEITVPALVIGELPLSQFVSLWSNLSGIPTGIDLDSLAAAGVDRNQNLGLAMVQSATLGSLVEQLGAPLGLRAVPRDNRFLELVAPASEIEAKLPAAISLAGLVAPDAEAWLIESLPQLFPTHSVAWKIEGGKLLRPQTDSGEALEPLAWFSAVRLFEGWRQATGLAPTLPEYEPALLSADLTAPSDVAGLDYVLQQVQPEARPLAQVIPRICREAGLHAWLDWPAVASIGVGPQTTALVLTSQRPLRRALADYASEFSLIVAVLDKQTLWLTSNQAYRRSPQLYVIPAGGESADEWKSRLRPLTPASTGELGVGAVVAIATPDGKFILTRCCPMQVSFQ
;
A
#
# COMPACT_ATOMS: atom_id res chain seq x y z
N LEU A 1 0.73 20.60 21.89
CA LEU A 1 0.59 19.54 20.88
C LEU A 1 0.44 18.22 21.63
N GLY A 2 -0.62 17.46 21.37
CA GLY A 2 -0.76 16.11 21.94
C GLY A 2 0.17 15.12 21.25
N GLN A 3 0.47 13.99 21.90
CA GLN A 3 1.30 12.93 21.33
C GLN A 3 0.41 11.73 20.97
N LEU A 4 0.52 11.23 19.74
CA LEU A 4 -0.05 9.94 19.36
C LEU A 4 0.90 8.83 19.83
N ALA A 5 0.38 7.89 20.61
CA ALA A 5 1.12 6.72 21.06
C ALA A 5 0.29 5.45 20.80
N ASN A 6 0.95 4.32 20.60
CA ASN A 6 0.25 3.03 20.55
C ASN A 6 0.06 2.50 21.97
N CYS A 7 -1.16 2.09 22.30
CA CYS A 7 -1.43 1.38 23.54
C CYS A 7 -0.67 0.04 23.52
N PRO A 8 0.26 -0.23 24.46
CA PRO A 8 1.07 -1.44 24.43
C PRO A 8 0.27 -2.72 24.68
N LYS A 9 -1.01 -2.61 25.11
CA LYS A 9 -1.85 -3.75 25.47
C LYS A 9 -2.75 -4.25 24.34
N CYS A 10 -3.23 -3.34 23.49
CA CYS A 10 -4.18 -3.65 22.42
C CYS A 10 -3.80 -3.04 21.07
N ASN A 11 -2.65 -2.36 21.00
CA ASN A 11 -2.13 -1.68 19.82
C ASN A 11 -3.02 -0.60 19.21
N SER A 12 -4.10 -0.20 19.89
CA SER A 12 -4.92 0.94 19.47
C SER A 12 -4.14 2.24 19.64
N MET A 13 -4.23 3.15 18.67
CA MET A 13 -3.67 4.49 18.82
C MET A 13 -4.45 5.28 19.89
N ILE A 14 -3.74 5.87 20.83
CA ILE A 14 -4.26 6.74 21.87
C ILE A 14 -3.65 8.13 21.71
N LEU A 15 -4.50 9.14 21.67
CA LEU A 15 -4.09 10.54 21.68
C LEU A 15 -3.87 10.97 23.13
N ILE A 16 -2.61 11.22 23.48
CA ILE A 16 -2.23 11.79 24.77
C ILE A 16 -2.41 13.30 24.65
N ALA A 17 -3.46 13.82 25.29
CA ALA A 17 -3.71 15.26 25.34
C ALA A 17 -2.53 15.98 26.02
N PRO A 18 -2.14 17.19 25.56
CA PRO A 18 -1.14 17.97 26.25
C PRO A 18 -1.64 18.33 27.66
N PRO A 19 -0.75 18.45 28.66
CA PRO A 19 -1.16 18.88 29.99
C PRO A 19 -1.85 20.25 29.90
N ASN A 20 -3.11 20.31 30.34
CA ASN A 20 -3.89 21.55 30.34
C ASN A 20 -3.17 22.59 31.21
N ALA A 21 -2.76 23.72 30.61
CA ALA A 21 -2.40 24.91 31.36
C ALA A 21 -3.66 25.37 32.12
N GLY A 22 -3.57 25.39 33.45
CA GLY A 22 -4.72 25.39 34.35
C GLY A 22 -5.74 26.49 34.10
N VAL A 23 -6.99 26.08 33.94
CA VAL A 23 -8.14 26.93 34.25
C VAL A 23 -8.36 26.79 35.75
N SER A 24 -8.03 27.85 36.49
CA SER A 24 -8.34 27.99 37.91
C SER A 24 -9.86 27.99 38.09
N GLU A 25 -10.40 26.96 38.75
CA GLU A 25 -11.77 26.96 39.24
C GLU A 25 -11.90 27.98 40.38
N THR A 26 -12.30 29.20 40.06
CA THR A 26 -12.84 30.13 41.06
C THR A 26 -14.30 29.77 41.31
N GLY A 27 -14.57 29.18 42.46
CA GLY A 27 -15.91 28.97 42.97
C GLY A 27 -16.63 30.28 43.24
N THR A 28 -17.87 30.40 42.77
CA THR A 28 -18.78 31.48 43.13
C THR A 28 -19.66 31.05 44.29
N ALA A 29 -19.40 31.68 45.44
CA ALA A 29 -20.28 31.73 46.59
C ALA A 29 -21.53 32.58 46.29
N ILE A 30 -22.61 32.21 46.98
CA ILE A 30 -23.91 32.88 47.04
C ILE A 30 -23.78 34.14 47.90
N ASP A 31 -24.30 35.28 47.45
CA ASP A 31 -25.10 36.22 48.25
C ASP A 31 -25.68 37.37 47.40
N GLY A 32 -26.92 37.73 47.70
CA GLY A 32 -27.73 38.67 46.92
C GLY A 32 -27.68 40.13 47.38
N ALA A 33 -28.19 41.03 46.53
CA ALA A 33 -28.75 42.32 46.94
C ALA A 33 -29.64 42.89 45.82
N ALA A 34 -30.79 43.43 46.24
CA ALA A 34 -31.83 44.02 45.42
C ALA A 34 -31.44 45.39 44.84
N ARG A 35 -32.02 45.76 43.67
CA ARG A 35 -32.43 47.14 43.37
C ARG A 35 -33.47 47.22 42.23
N GLU A 36 -34.47 48.06 42.49
CA GLU A 36 -35.59 48.49 41.64
C GLU A 36 -35.17 49.27 40.38
N GLY A 37 -36.02 49.25 39.35
CA GLY A 37 -36.02 50.28 38.29
C GLY A 37 -36.71 49.86 36.99
N ASP A 38 -37.86 50.50 36.70
CA ASP A 38 -38.78 50.36 35.57
C ASP A 38 -38.18 50.31 34.13
N HIS A 39 -38.75 49.45 33.28
CA HIS A 39 -39.55 49.81 32.07
C HIS A 39 -39.79 48.57 31.17
N ALA A 40 -41.06 48.30 30.86
CA ALA A 40 -41.54 47.36 29.85
C ALA A 40 -41.56 48.02 28.43
N PRO A 41 -41.94 47.36 27.30
CA PRO A 41 -42.48 46.00 27.17
C PRO A 41 -42.05 45.15 25.94
N ALA A 42 -42.47 43.87 26.02
CA ALA A 42 -42.98 42.98 24.97
C ALA A 42 -42.04 42.37 23.91
N GLY A 43 -41.85 41.04 24.01
CA GLY A 43 -41.52 40.20 22.86
C GLY A 43 -41.04 38.78 23.22
N ALA A 44 -41.88 37.78 22.97
CA ALA A 44 -41.57 36.35 22.81
C ALA A 44 -41.01 35.54 24.01
N ARG A 45 -41.92 34.78 24.66
CA ARG A 45 -41.59 33.58 25.44
C ARG A 45 -41.19 32.45 24.48
N ILE A 46 -39.99 31.88 24.66
CA ILE A 46 -39.66 30.54 24.21
C ILE A 46 -39.65 29.65 25.45
N GLU A 47 -40.58 28.70 25.45
CA GLU A 47 -40.79 27.68 26.47
C GLU A 47 -39.81 26.53 26.16
N VAL A 48 -38.79 26.34 27.01
CA VAL A 48 -37.85 25.22 26.89
C VAL A 48 -38.44 24.05 27.67
N GLU A 49 -39.13 23.18 26.94
CA GLU A 49 -39.67 21.92 27.43
C GLU A 49 -38.53 20.92 27.67
N ARG A 50 -38.29 20.58 28.94
CA ARG A 50 -37.36 19.53 29.35
C ARG A 50 -38.01 18.16 29.12
N GLN A 51 -37.77 17.56 27.96
CA GLN A 51 -38.08 16.15 27.74
C GLN A 51 -37.13 15.26 28.57
N HIS A 52 -37.73 14.52 29.51
CA HIS A 52 -37.12 13.41 30.21
C HIS A 52 -37.06 12.21 29.26
N GLY A 53 -35.85 11.73 28.98
CA GLY A 53 -35.65 10.48 28.24
C GLY A 53 -36.08 9.26 29.09
N PRO A 54 -36.64 8.21 28.49
CA PRO A 54 -37.00 6.99 29.22
C PRO A 54 -35.77 6.15 29.53
N THR A 55 -35.73 5.70 30.79
CA THR A 55 -34.85 4.65 31.33
C THR A 55 -35.08 3.33 30.61
N VAL A 56 -33.99 2.72 30.11
CA VAL A 56 -33.97 1.38 29.51
C VAL A 56 -33.83 0.34 30.63
N ASP A 57 -34.86 -0.49 30.80
CA ASP A 57 -34.89 -1.61 31.75
C ASP A 57 -34.39 -2.90 31.06
N SER A 58 -33.47 -3.60 31.71
CA SER A 58 -32.61 -4.65 31.11
C SER A 58 -32.99 -6.05 31.57
N THR A 59 -34.27 -6.43 31.46
CA THR A 59 -34.73 -7.80 31.78
C THR A 59 -35.95 -8.23 30.96
N ALA A 60 -35.79 -8.51 29.66
CA ALA A 60 -36.82 -9.24 28.89
C ALA A 60 -36.31 -9.77 27.52
N ILE A 61 -35.33 -10.68 27.47
CA ILE A 61 -35.11 -11.52 26.28
C ILE A 61 -34.78 -12.95 26.71
N THR A 62 -35.83 -13.71 27.02
CA THR A 62 -35.88 -15.17 26.88
C THR A 62 -37.35 -15.57 26.83
N GLN A 63 -37.87 -15.86 25.64
CA GLN A 63 -38.78 -16.99 25.34
C GLN A 63 -39.57 -16.77 24.04
N GLU A 64 -39.44 -17.77 23.17
CA GLU A 64 -40.49 -18.39 22.34
C GLU A 64 -41.05 -17.69 21.10
N GLY A 65 -41.13 -18.47 20.02
CA GLY A 65 -42.33 -18.50 19.16
C GLY A 65 -42.09 -18.36 17.66
N LEU A 66 -41.92 -19.49 16.97
CA LEU A 66 -42.28 -19.63 15.55
C LEU A 66 -43.76 -19.26 15.34
N PRO A 67 -44.12 -18.74 14.15
CA PRO A 67 -45.31 -19.30 13.53
C PRO A 67 -45.18 -19.57 12.03
N ALA A 68 -45.89 -20.63 11.64
CA ALA A 68 -46.24 -21.01 10.29
C ALA A 68 -47.65 -20.48 9.92
N ALA A 69 -47.85 -20.36 8.60
CA ALA A 69 -49.11 -20.33 7.82
C ALA A 69 -49.85 -18.99 7.63
N LEU A 70 -50.07 -18.63 6.35
CA LEU A 70 -51.38 -18.59 5.65
C LEU A 70 -51.15 -18.12 4.18
N VAL A 71 -51.51 -18.92 3.16
CA VAL A 71 -52.69 -18.77 2.25
C VAL A 71 -52.58 -17.49 1.39
N GLY A 72 -52.57 -17.48 0.06
CA GLY A 72 -53.10 -18.39 -0.95
C GLY A 72 -54.00 -17.55 -1.86
N ASP A 73 -53.66 -17.38 -3.14
CA ASP A 73 -54.58 -16.90 -4.17
C ASP A 73 -54.21 -17.49 -5.53
N ALA A 74 -55.23 -18.06 -6.17
CA ALA A 74 -55.20 -18.74 -7.44
C ALA A 74 -55.79 -17.83 -8.53
N VAL A 75 -55.21 -17.84 -9.73
CA VAL A 75 -55.88 -17.35 -10.94
C VAL A 75 -55.70 -18.38 -12.04
N GLU A 76 -56.85 -18.80 -12.57
CA GLU A 76 -57.07 -19.73 -13.68
C GLU A 76 -56.53 -19.20 -15.01
N SER A 77 -56.09 -20.10 -15.88
CA SER A 77 -56.08 -19.89 -17.34
C SER A 77 -56.15 -21.25 -18.05
N GLU A 78 -57.22 -21.42 -18.82
CA GLU A 78 -57.62 -22.60 -19.60
C GLU A 78 -56.69 -22.92 -20.79
N PRO A 79 -56.78 -24.13 -21.38
CA PRO A 79 -56.03 -24.53 -22.57
C PRO A 79 -56.78 -24.14 -23.86
N GLY A 80 -56.06 -23.56 -24.82
CA GLY A 80 -56.56 -23.30 -26.16
C GLY A 80 -55.71 -24.02 -27.19
N ASP A 81 -56.32 -24.99 -27.86
CA ASP A 81 -55.89 -25.55 -29.14
C ASP A 81 -55.79 -24.43 -30.19
N ASP A 82 -54.71 -24.37 -30.96
CA ASP A 82 -54.83 -23.96 -32.36
C ASP A 82 -53.73 -24.53 -33.26
N GLU A 83 -54.18 -24.82 -34.47
CA GLU A 83 -53.53 -25.59 -35.52
C GLU A 83 -52.46 -24.79 -36.29
N GLY A 84 -51.53 -25.52 -36.93
CA GLY A 84 -51.24 -25.26 -38.34
C GLY A 84 -49.86 -24.73 -38.75
N ALA A 85 -49.38 -25.33 -39.84
CA ALA A 85 -48.24 -24.97 -40.73
C ALA A 85 -46.83 -25.37 -40.23
N GLU A 86 -46.34 -26.58 -40.54
CA GLU A 86 -45.70 -26.97 -41.82
C GLU A 86 -44.67 -25.96 -42.36
N TYR A 87 -43.39 -26.34 -42.42
CA TYR A 87 -42.56 -26.45 -43.64
C TYR A 87 -41.19 -27.05 -43.24
N ARG A 88 -41.02 -28.37 -43.39
CA ARG A 88 -40.20 -29.04 -44.43
C ARG A 88 -38.71 -28.68 -44.44
N LEU A 89 -37.90 -29.58 -43.86
CA LEU A 89 -36.58 -29.90 -44.40
C LEU A 89 -36.69 -31.22 -45.18
N ALA A 90 -36.30 -31.15 -46.45
CA ALA A 90 -36.25 -32.25 -47.41
C ALA A 90 -34.96 -33.09 -47.19
N PRO A 91 -34.84 -34.25 -47.87
CA PRO A 91 -34.33 -35.47 -47.26
C PRO A 91 -32.84 -35.74 -47.52
N ASP A 92 -32.29 -36.61 -46.67
CA ASP A 92 -31.15 -37.47 -46.99
C ASP A 92 -31.37 -38.17 -48.34
N PRO A 93 -30.33 -38.31 -49.18
CA PRO A 93 -29.69 -39.63 -49.18
C PRO A 93 -28.19 -39.60 -49.56
N LEU A 94 -27.36 -40.39 -48.88
CA LEU A 94 -26.80 -41.63 -49.45
C LEU A 94 -25.76 -42.25 -48.50
N GLU A 95 -26.03 -43.53 -48.26
CA GLU A 95 -25.17 -44.52 -47.65
C GLU A 95 -23.77 -44.58 -48.30
N ALA A 96 -22.74 -44.60 -47.47
CA ALA A 96 -21.50 -45.30 -47.79
C ALA A 96 -20.97 -45.95 -46.50
N ASP A 97 -20.98 -47.28 -46.54
CA ASP A 97 -20.38 -48.21 -45.59
C ASP A 97 -19.09 -47.70 -44.94
N GLN A 98 -19.07 -47.66 -43.61
CA GLN A 98 -17.89 -48.05 -42.85
C GLN A 98 -18.28 -48.52 -41.45
N ALA A 99 -17.97 -49.79 -41.19
CA ALA A 99 -18.21 -50.50 -39.96
C ALA A 99 -17.54 -49.80 -38.76
N ALA A 100 -18.34 -49.38 -37.79
CA ALA A 100 -17.85 -49.01 -36.46
C ALA A 100 -17.56 -50.29 -35.65
N PRO A 101 -16.37 -50.44 -35.05
CA PRO A 101 -16.16 -51.48 -34.05
C PRO A 101 -16.94 -51.10 -32.78
N ALA A 102 -17.50 -52.12 -32.13
CA ALA A 102 -18.23 -51.99 -30.88
C ALA A 102 -17.43 -51.21 -29.82
N MET A 103 -18.08 -50.21 -29.21
CA MET A 103 -17.62 -49.59 -27.96
C MET A 103 -17.44 -50.67 -26.90
N GLN A 104 -16.19 -51.00 -26.58
CA GLN A 104 -15.85 -51.69 -25.34
C GLN A 104 -15.97 -50.70 -24.18
N ALA A 105 -16.67 -51.14 -23.13
CA ALA A 105 -16.76 -50.48 -21.85
C ALA A 105 -15.34 -50.15 -21.30
N PRO A 106 -15.19 -49.05 -20.53
CA PRO A 106 -13.91 -48.67 -19.96
C PRO A 106 -13.37 -49.78 -19.03
N PRO A 107 -12.04 -50.00 -19.01
CA PRO A 107 -11.44 -51.05 -18.19
C PRO A 107 -11.59 -50.73 -16.70
N VAL A 108 -12.14 -51.69 -15.96
CA VAL A 108 -12.10 -51.74 -14.50
C VAL A 108 -10.64 -51.79 -14.08
N LEU A 109 -10.20 -50.78 -13.31
CA LEU A 109 -8.88 -50.71 -12.68
C LEU A 109 -8.63 -51.98 -11.84
N PRO A 110 -7.45 -52.62 -11.95
CA PRO A 110 -7.12 -53.77 -11.15
C PRO A 110 -6.93 -53.38 -9.69
N THR A 111 -7.75 -53.99 -8.83
CA THR A 111 -7.59 -54.04 -7.38
C THR A 111 -6.16 -54.45 -7.03
N ALA A 112 -5.41 -53.55 -6.41
CA ALA A 112 -4.07 -53.80 -5.93
C ALA A 112 -4.08 -55.02 -5.00
N THR A 113 -3.40 -56.08 -5.44
CA THR A 113 -3.25 -57.33 -4.70
C THR A 113 -2.23 -57.08 -3.59
N HIS A 114 -2.73 -57.10 -2.37
CA HIS A 114 -1.96 -57.07 -1.13
C HIS A 114 -0.97 -58.23 -1.08
N VAL A 115 0.32 -57.94 -1.00
CA VAL A 115 1.36 -58.87 -0.54
C VAL A 115 1.45 -58.72 0.99
N GLY A 116 1.22 -59.80 1.75
CA GLY A 116 1.63 -59.90 3.16
C GLY A 116 2.93 -60.70 3.30
N PRO A 117 3.43 -61.03 4.52
CA PRO A 117 3.08 -60.53 5.84
C PRO A 117 4.31 -60.02 6.65
N HIS A 118 4.13 -58.99 7.46
CA HIS A 118 4.93 -58.82 8.68
C HIS A 118 4.02 -58.92 9.89
N ALA A 119 4.57 -59.55 10.93
CA ALA A 119 3.89 -60.12 12.06
C ALA A 119 3.04 -59.12 12.84
N GLY A 120 1.96 -59.64 13.43
CA GLY A 120 0.88 -58.87 13.98
C GLY A 120 1.21 -58.10 15.26
N ALA A 121 0.63 -56.92 15.34
CA ALA A 121 0.21 -56.31 16.58
C ALA A 121 -1.29 -56.00 16.41
N THR A 122 -2.13 -56.92 16.86
CA THR A 122 -3.58 -56.70 16.97
C THR A 122 -3.80 -55.62 18.02
N TRP A 123 -4.28 -54.46 17.59
CA TRP A 123 -4.69 -53.38 18.48
C TRP A 123 -5.96 -53.83 19.20
N ASN A 124 -5.82 -54.12 20.49
CA ASN A 124 -6.88 -54.66 21.34
C ASN A 124 -7.63 -53.47 21.97
N ALA A 125 -8.86 -53.21 21.53
CA ALA A 125 -9.64 -52.03 21.91
C ALA A 125 -10.23 -52.10 23.35
N ASP A 126 -9.96 -53.18 24.10
CA ASP A 126 -10.49 -53.41 25.45
C ASP A 126 -9.46 -53.20 26.58
N GLY A 127 -8.33 -52.52 26.31
CA GLY A 127 -7.36 -52.15 27.34
C GLY A 127 -7.79 -50.90 28.13
N PRO A 128 -7.53 -50.82 29.46
CA PRO A 128 -7.85 -49.63 30.24
C PRO A 128 -7.12 -48.42 29.65
N ALA A 129 -7.85 -47.32 29.44
CA ALA A 129 -7.33 -46.09 28.86
C ALA A 129 -6.03 -45.69 29.57
N HIS A 130 -4.90 -45.80 28.86
CA HIS A 130 -3.65 -45.20 29.30
C HIS A 130 -3.77 -43.69 29.11
N LEU A 131 -4.37 -43.03 30.08
CA LEU A 131 -4.15 -41.60 30.28
C LEU A 131 -2.63 -41.40 30.46
N PRO A 132 -2.01 -40.44 29.76
CA PRO A 132 -0.61 -40.13 29.97
C PRO A 132 -0.40 -39.80 31.45
N SER A 133 0.55 -40.48 32.09
CA SER A 133 0.92 -40.17 33.48
C SER A 133 1.38 -38.71 33.56
N ALA A 134 1.19 -38.09 34.73
CA ALA A 134 1.45 -36.67 35.00
C ALA A 134 2.93 -36.23 34.84
N ASP A 135 3.80 -37.11 34.35
CA ASP A 135 5.25 -36.92 34.27
C ASP A 135 5.75 -36.60 32.86
N TRP A 136 4.85 -36.28 31.91
CA TRP A 136 5.23 -35.91 30.54
C TRP A 136 5.50 -34.41 30.39
N THR A 137 6.41 -33.89 31.23
CA THR A 137 7.02 -32.56 31.02
C THR A 137 8.46 -32.77 30.59
N SER A 138 8.84 -32.25 29.43
CA SER A 138 10.22 -32.31 28.96
C SER A 138 11.16 -31.61 29.94
N ASP A 139 12.39 -32.10 30.10
CA ASP A 139 13.39 -31.46 30.98
C ASP A 139 13.60 -29.97 30.65
N SER A 140 13.33 -29.57 29.40
CA SER A 140 13.33 -28.17 28.97
C SER A 140 12.18 -27.35 29.57
N THR A 141 10.95 -27.89 29.63
CA THR A 141 9.81 -27.18 30.24
C THR A 141 9.99 -27.01 31.74
N THR A 142 10.60 -27.98 32.42
CA THR A 142 10.89 -27.90 33.86
C THR A 142 11.92 -26.81 34.17
N LYS A 143 12.97 -26.67 33.35
CA LYS A 143 13.97 -25.60 33.49
C LYS A 143 13.37 -24.22 33.24
N THR A 144 12.56 -24.04 32.19
CA THR A 144 11.91 -22.76 31.90
C THR A 144 10.94 -22.36 33.01
N ARG A 145 10.18 -23.32 33.57
CA ARG A 145 9.33 -23.07 34.74
C ARG A 145 10.14 -22.64 35.97
N GLN A 146 11.28 -23.27 36.25
CA GLN A 146 12.13 -22.86 37.38
C GLN A 146 12.70 -21.45 37.20
N ILE A 147 13.15 -21.09 35.99
CA ILE A 147 13.66 -19.75 35.69
C ILE A 147 12.55 -18.70 35.84
N LEU A 148 11.35 -18.97 35.32
CA LEU A 148 10.20 -18.07 35.49
C LEU A 148 9.79 -17.92 36.95
N LEU A 149 9.84 -18.99 37.74
CA LEU A 149 9.46 -18.96 39.16
C LEU A 149 10.50 -18.17 39.99
N ILE A 150 11.79 -18.31 39.69
CA ILE A 150 12.86 -17.50 40.28
C ILE A 150 12.70 -16.03 39.88
N GLY A 151 12.43 -15.75 38.60
CA GLY A 151 12.19 -14.40 38.10
C GLY A 151 10.98 -13.74 38.77
N PHE A 152 9.88 -14.47 38.93
CA PHE A 152 8.68 -13.97 39.60
C PHE A 152 8.91 -13.72 41.09
N LEU A 153 9.65 -14.60 41.79
CA LEU A 153 10.02 -14.39 43.19
C LEU A 153 10.92 -13.15 43.37
N GLY A 154 11.88 -12.97 42.47
CA GLY A 154 12.76 -11.79 42.46
C GLY A 154 11.98 -10.50 42.24
N PHE A 155 11.09 -10.49 41.23
CA PHE A 155 10.28 -9.33 40.90
C PHE A 155 9.29 -8.96 42.02
N THR A 156 8.60 -9.95 42.61
CA THR A 156 7.72 -9.71 43.76
C THR A 156 8.48 -9.21 44.99
N GLY A 157 9.71 -9.70 45.22
CA GLY A 157 10.59 -9.18 46.26
C GLY A 157 10.94 -7.71 46.08
N VAL A 158 11.26 -7.28 44.86
CA VAL A 158 11.55 -5.87 44.53
C VAL A 158 10.32 -5.00 44.72
N ILE A 159 9.14 -5.43 44.26
CA ILE A 159 7.89 -4.68 44.46
C ILE A 159 7.58 -4.53 45.95
N LEU A 160 7.71 -5.60 46.73
CA LEU A 160 7.46 -5.55 48.17
C LEU A 160 8.43 -4.58 48.87
N ALA A 161 9.71 -4.59 48.48
CA ALA A 161 10.71 -3.66 49.01
C ALA A 161 10.36 -2.19 48.69
N VAL A 162 9.93 -1.89 47.47
CA VAL A 162 9.50 -0.53 47.08
C VAL A 162 8.27 -0.09 47.87
N VAL A 163 7.26 -0.97 48.02
CA VAL A 163 6.04 -0.66 48.78
C VAL A 163 6.36 -0.42 50.26
N LEU A 164 7.20 -1.25 50.87
CA LEU A 164 7.65 -1.07 52.26
C LEU A 164 8.47 0.21 52.44
N PHE A 165 9.34 0.54 51.48
CA PHE A 165 10.13 1.77 51.52
C PHE A 165 9.26 3.03 51.41
N VAL A 166 8.28 3.05 50.51
CA VAL A 166 7.32 4.15 50.39
C VAL A 166 6.45 4.26 51.65
N GLY A 167 6.03 3.14 52.23
CA GLY A 167 5.32 3.10 53.52
C GLY A 167 6.16 3.69 54.66
N PHE A 168 7.44 3.32 54.72
CA PHE A 168 8.39 3.87 55.68
C PHE A 168 8.59 5.39 55.53
N LEU A 169 8.74 5.88 54.29
CA LEU A 169 8.87 7.33 54.03
C LEU A 169 7.62 8.10 54.47
N ARG A 170 6.41 7.56 54.24
CA ARG A 170 5.17 8.20 54.71
C ARG A 170 5.06 8.22 56.23
N TRP A 171 5.46 7.14 56.90
CA TRP A 171 5.50 7.07 58.36
C TRP A 171 6.51 8.08 58.94
N TYR A 172 7.72 8.12 58.39
CA TYR A 172 8.77 9.06 58.80
C TYR A 172 8.39 10.53 58.59
N ALA A 173 7.70 10.84 57.49
CA ALA A 173 7.20 12.18 57.20
C ALA A 173 5.98 12.60 58.06
N ALA A 174 5.30 11.65 58.71
CA ALA A 174 4.23 11.93 59.65
C ALA A 174 4.78 12.28 61.03
N ASP A 175 5.83 11.59 61.47
CA ASP A 175 6.43 11.76 62.81
C ASP A 175 7.23 13.08 62.93
N THR A 176 7.77 13.57 61.83
CA THR A 176 8.53 14.84 61.77
C THR A 176 7.66 16.11 61.83
N ARG A 177 6.32 15.99 61.86
CA ARG A 177 5.41 17.16 61.92
C ARG A 177 5.11 17.67 63.32
N HIS A 178 5.67 17.05 64.36
CA HIS A 178 5.59 17.57 65.72
C HIS A 178 6.82 18.40 66.09
N THR A 179 7.02 19.53 65.39
CA THR A 179 7.90 20.59 65.88
C THR A 179 7.03 21.81 66.21
N PRO A 180 6.89 22.22 67.48
CA PRO A 180 6.08 23.38 67.83
C PRO A 180 6.85 24.65 67.41
N SER A 181 6.37 25.32 66.36
CA SER A 181 6.92 26.59 65.91
C SER A 181 6.20 27.74 66.63
N ALA A 182 6.97 28.50 67.40
CA ALA A 182 6.55 29.71 68.07
C ALA A 182 6.75 30.94 67.16
N LEU A 183 5.76 31.84 67.17
CA LEU A 183 5.82 33.30 66.98
C LEU A 183 6.58 33.88 65.77
N ASP A 184 5.87 34.58 64.88
CA ASP A 184 5.67 36.05 64.90
C ASP A 184 5.35 36.60 63.48
N PRO A 185 4.24 37.31 63.23
CA PRO A 185 3.96 37.93 61.94
C PRO A 185 4.03 39.46 62.05
N ASN A 186 5.10 40.11 61.56
CA ASN A 186 5.12 41.52 61.17
C ASN A 186 6.42 41.91 60.45
N ALA A 187 6.33 42.18 59.14
CA ALA A 187 7.20 43.07 58.35
C ALA A 187 6.69 42.99 56.89
N ASP A 188 5.75 43.85 56.49
CA ASP A 188 5.95 45.15 55.82
C ASP A 188 6.70 45.12 54.48
N GLU A 189 5.89 45.37 53.44
CA GLU A 189 6.04 46.29 52.31
C GLU A 189 7.34 46.43 51.49
N SER A 190 7.06 46.46 50.18
CA SER A 190 7.67 47.33 49.15
C SER A 190 9.02 46.92 48.58
N LEU A 191 9.06 46.73 47.26
CA LEU A 191 10.04 47.33 46.34
C LEU A 191 9.80 46.87 44.88
N LEU A 192 9.58 47.87 44.00
CA LEU A 192 9.95 47.96 42.57
C LEU A 192 9.14 47.10 41.59
N GLU A 193 8.34 47.62 40.65
CA GLU A 193 8.44 48.78 39.75
C GLU A 193 9.49 48.65 38.62
N ASN A 194 8.97 48.65 37.39
CA ASN A 194 9.56 49.01 36.09
C ASN A 194 10.72 48.18 35.49
N ILE A 195 10.40 47.38 34.47
CA ILE A 195 11.26 47.21 33.29
C ILE A 195 10.43 47.40 32.01
N VAL A 196 10.73 48.50 31.32
CA VAL A 196 10.37 48.83 29.94
C VAL A 196 11.42 48.21 29.01
N VAL A 197 11.01 47.46 27.98
CA VAL A 197 11.86 47.12 26.82
C VAL A 197 11.03 47.29 25.56
N GLY A 198 11.57 48.05 24.60
CA GLY A 198 10.88 48.42 23.36
C GLY A 198 11.37 47.69 22.10
N GLY A 199 10.50 47.71 21.08
CA GLY A 199 10.77 47.62 19.63
C GLY A 199 10.98 46.22 19.01
N PRO A 200 10.78 46.03 17.68
CA PRO A 200 10.50 47.04 16.65
C PRO A 200 9.23 46.78 15.79
N ALA A 201 8.93 47.79 14.96
CA ALA A 201 7.82 47.93 14.03
C ALA A 201 7.86 46.92 12.86
N VAL A 202 6.67 46.56 12.36
CA VAL A 202 6.49 45.83 11.09
C VAL A 202 5.54 46.64 10.21
N ASP A 203 6.00 46.88 8.98
CA ASP A 203 5.36 47.63 7.91
C ASP A 203 4.04 47.00 7.42
N ASN A 204 3.07 47.86 7.13
CA ASN A 204 1.82 47.53 6.45
C ASN A 204 2.04 47.31 4.94
N PRO A 205 1.41 46.32 4.30
CA PRO A 205 1.24 46.29 2.85
C PRO A 205 -0.04 47.05 2.41
N PRO A 206 -0.09 47.54 1.15
CA PRO A 206 -1.05 48.52 0.70
C PRO A 206 -2.41 47.93 0.26
N THR A 207 -3.43 48.73 0.53
CA THR A 207 -4.81 48.66 0.05
C THR A 207 -4.88 48.71 -1.48
N VAL A 208 -5.58 47.75 -2.10
CA VAL A 208 -5.99 47.80 -3.51
C VAL A 208 -7.51 48.01 -3.54
N GLU A 209 -7.92 49.09 -4.19
CA GLU A 209 -9.31 49.45 -4.47
C GLU A 209 -9.96 48.54 -5.54
N PRO A 210 -11.30 48.38 -5.52
CA PRO A 210 -12.02 47.51 -6.44
C PRO A 210 -12.35 48.23 -7.76
N LEU A 211 -12.20 47.52 -8.88
CA LEU A 211 -12.69 47.97 -10.18
C LEU A 211 -14.01 47.26 -10.52
N ASP A 212 -15.07 48.06 -10.60
CA ASP A 212 -16.31 47.82 -11.31
C ASP A 212 -16.04 47.50 -12.80
N THR A 213 -16.68 46.49 -13.38
CA THR A 213 -17.57 46.65 -14.56
C THR A 213 -18.21 45.35 -15.06
N ALA A 214 -19.55 45.41 -15.11
CA ALA A 214 -20.43 45.01 -16.22
C ALA A 214 -20.51 43.52 -16.68
N SER A 215 -21.65 42.95 -16.31
CA SER A 215 -22.42 41.96 -17.11
C SER A 215 -22.79 42.52 -18.50
N PRO A 216 -23.00 41.66 -19.51
CA PRO A 216 -24.39 41.47 -19.90
C PRO A 216 -24.77 40.04 -20.31
N ALA A 217 -26.08 39.88 -20.39
CA ALA A 217 -26.86 38.71 -20.70
C ALA A 217 -26.88 38.35 -22.20
N ASP A 218 -27.05 37.04 -22.45
CA ASP A 218 -28.05 36.43 -23.34
C ASP A 218 -28.04 36.74 -24.85
N LYS A 219 -27.77 35.71 -25.68
CA LYS A 219 -28.58 35.37 -26.86
C LYS A 219 -28.17 34.07 -27.56
N LEU A 220 -29.18 33.23 -27.80
CA LEU A 220 -29.26 32.18 -28.82
C LEU A 220 -28.89 32.70 -30.22
N ASP A 221 -28.24 31.85 -31.03
CA ASP A 221 -28.74 31.36 -32.35
C ASP A 221 -27.67 30.51 -33.07
N GLU A 222 -28.02 29.25 -33.37
CA GLU A 222 -27.52 28.47 -34.52
C GLU A 222 -28.37 28.81 -35.77
N PRO A 223 -28.10 28.25 -36.97
CA PRO A 223 -26.85 28.06 -37.70
C PRO A 223 -26.96 28.62 -39.15
N ALA A 224 -25.85 28.72 -39.89
CA ALA A 224 -25.91 28.88 -41.35
C ALA A 224 -24.75 28.19 -42.08
N THR A 225 -25.14 27.10 -42.74
CA THR A 225 -24.72 26.61 -44.07
C THR A 225 -24.05 27.63 -44.97
N GLY A 226 -22.98 27.24 -45.68
CA GLY A 226 -22.59 27.94 -46.91
C GLY A 226 -21.15 27.77 -47.40
N ASP A 227 -20.97 26.82 -48.31
CA ASP A 227 -20.22 26.92 -49.58
C ASP A 227 -18.73 27.31 -49.63
N ASN A 228 -17.96 26.33 -50.12
CA ASN A 228 -17.13 26.38 -51.34
C ASN A 228 -16.33 27.67 -51.63
N VAL A 229 -15.00 27.58 -51.48
CA VAL A 229 -14.06 28.27 -52.36
C VAL A 229 -12.96 27.31 -52.82
N VAL A 230 -13.03 26.95 -54.09
CA VAL A 230 -11.93 26.47 -54.94
C VAL A 230 -11.13 27.70 -55.38
N ILE A 231 -9.81 27.75 -55.14
CA ILE A 231 -8.84 28.47 -56.00
C ILE A 231 -7.52 27.67 -56.05
N ASP A 232 -7.11 27.42 -57.30
CA ASP A 232 -5.87 26.83 -57.79
C ASP A 232 -4.58 27.64 -57.49
N ASP A 233 -3.46 26.92 -57.57
CA ASP A 233 -2.11 27.31 -58.03
C ASP A 233 -1.50 28.68 -57.65
N VAL A 234 -0.25 28.62 -57.15
CA VAL A 234 0.95 29.22 -57.79
C VAL A 234 2.19 28.99 -56.89
N ASN A 235 3.06 28.10 -57.37
CA ASN A 235 4.48 28.30 -57.67
C ASN A 235 5.49 28.87 -56.62
N THR A 236 6.60 28.12 -56.49
CA THR A 236 8.00 28.51 -56.22
C THR A 236 8.36 29.36 -55.01
N THR A 237 9.16 28.81 -54.07
CA THR A 237 10.59 29.20 -53.92
C THR A 237 11.36 28.22 -53.01
N ASP A 238 12.45 27.66 -53.53
CA ASP A 238 13.59 27.04 -52.80
C ASP A 238 14.26 28.04 -51.85
N PRO A 239 14.92 27.58 -50.75
CA PRO A 239 16.36 27.87 -50.61
C PRO A 239 17.13 26.73 -49.86
N PRO A 240 18.46 26.81 -49.62
CA PRO A 240 19.46 26.16 -50.46
C PRO A 240 20.26 25.05 -49.73
N ARG A 241 20.84 24.20 -50.58
CA ARG A 241 21.83 23.14 -50.30
C ARG A 241 23.16 23.71 -49.79
N ALA A 242 23.57 23.31 -48.59
CA ALA A 242 24.96 23.47 -48.12
C ALA A 242 25.73 22.16 -48.35
N GLN A 243 26.86 22.27 -49.04
CA GLN A 243 27.83 21.21 -49.32
C GLN A 243 29.01 21.25 -48.33
N PRO A 244 29.85 20.20 -48.28
CA PRO A 244 30.56 19.76 -47.08
C PRO A 244 31.94 20.40 -46.91
N SER A 245 32.43 20.40 -45.68
CA SER A 245 33.84 20.68 -45.37
C SER A 245 34.59 19.37 -45.13
N GLU A 246 35.60 19.12 -45.97
CA GLU A 246 36.67 18.15 -45.77
C GLU A 246 37.79 18.72 -44.87
N MET A 247 38.67 17.81 -44.42
CA MET A 247 39.92 17.97 -43.65
C MET A 247 39.78 18.01 -42.12
N SER A 248 40.21 16.94 -41.43
CA SER A 248 41.64 16.78 -41.12
C SER A 248 41.91 15.48 -40.37
N THR A 249 42.88 14.73 -40.88
CA THR A 249 43.53 13.56 -40.32
C THR A 249 44.47 13.98 -39.20
N THR A 250 44.38 13.38 -38.00
CA THR A 250 45.52 13.34 -37.06
C THR A 250 45.38 12.14 -36.10
N GLU A 251 46.26 11.15 -36.26
CA GLU A 251 46.66 10.19 -35.21
C GLU A 251 47.23 10.96 -34.00
N PRO A 252 47.22 10.37 -32.79
CA PRO A 252 48.48 9.79 -32.35
C PRO A 252 48.36 8.52 -31.47
N ASP A 253 49.28 7.61 -31.77
CA ASP A 253 50.18 6.88 -30.86
C ASP A 253 49.68 6.38 -29.49
N THR A 254 49.70 5.05 -29.41
CA THR A 254 49.87 4.23 -28.22
C THR A 254 51.23 4.49 -27.55
N PRO A 255 51.33 4.37 -26.22
CA PRO A 255 52.47 3.65 -25.67
C PRO A 255 52.07 2.59 -24.63
N ALA A 256 52.83 1.50 -24.66
CA ALA A 256 52.78 0.36 -23.75
C ALA A 256 53.81 0.50 -22.61
N ASN A 257 53.53 -0.20 -21.49
CA ASN A 257 54.44 -0.68 -20.43
C ASN A 257 55.10 0.40 -19.53
N ASP A 258 55.33 0.26 -18.23
CA ASP A 258 55.30 -0.84 -17.23
C ASP A 258 55.32 -0.19 -15.80
N PRO A 259 55.55 -0.88 -14.65
CA PRO A 259 54.76 -0.67 -13.44
C PRO A 259 55.57 -0.06 -12.27
N GLY A 260 54.86 0.24 -11.19
CA GLY A 260 55.46 0.36 -9.86
C GLY A 260 55.63 1.79 -9.37
N SER A 261 54.92 2.12 -8.28
CA SER A 261 55.49 2.69 -7.06
C SER A 261 54.39 2.88 -6.02
N THR A 262 54.59 2.19 -4.90
CA THR A 262 53.97 2.36 -3.59
C THR A 262 53.97 3.84 -3.15
N PRO A 263 52.90 4.39 -2.57
CA PRO A 263 53.02 5.63 -1.82
C PRO A 263 53.46 5.32 -0.38
N GLU A 264 54.67 5.78 -0.10
CA GLU A 264 55.35 5.84 1.18
C GLU A 264 54.60 6.79 2.13
N LEU A 265 54.51 6.39 3.40
CA LEU A 265 54.02 7.21 4.49
C LEU A 265 54.88 8.48 4.61
N THR A 266 54.27 9.65 4.50
CA THR A 266 54.84 10.88 5.06
C THR A 266 54.21 11.16 6.41
N ASP A 267 55.02 10.91 7.44
CA ASP A 267 55.00 11.54 8.74
C ASP A 267 54.74 13.04 8.61
N ASN A 268 53.70 13.54 9.28
CA ASN A 268 53.53 14.95 9.56
C ASN A 268 53.29 15.14 11.06
N SER A 269 54.41 15.12 11.79
CA SER A 269 54.50 15.69 13.13
C SER A 269 54.45 17.20 13.01
N ASN A 270 53.36 17.83 13.45
CA ASN A 270 53.39 19.26 13.74
C ASN A 270 52.73 19.51 15.10
N ALA A 271 53.58 19.84 16.05
CA ALA A 271 53.22 20.42 17.32
C ALA A 271 52.64 21.82 17.08
N SER A 272 51.50 22.10 17.69
CA SER A 272 51.14 23.47 18.05
C SER A 272 50.30 23.41 19.32
N ASP A 273 50.91 23.88 20.40
CA ASP A 273 50.22 24.42 21.56
C ASP A 273 49.16 25.43 21.08
N GLY A 274 47.92 25.23 21.51
CA GLY A 274 46.79 26.10 21.21
C GLY A 274 45.87 26.10 22.42
N GLU A 275 45.86 27.23 23.12
CA GLU A 275 45.11 27.50 24.34
C GLU A 275 43.64 27.08 24.23
N GLU A 276 43.25 26.25 25.20
CA GLU A 276 41.90 25.76 25.47
C GLU A 276 40.99 26.94 25.85
N SER A 277 40.33 27.52 24.85
CA SER A 277 39.27 28.50 25.05
C SER A 277 38.00 27.76 25.45
N GLN A 278 37.75 27.66 26.76
CA GLN A 278 36.48 27.25 27.33
C GLN A 278 35.35 28.10 26.71
N PRO A 279 34.31 27.51 26.10
CA PRO A 279 33.14 28.27 25.70
C PRO A 279 32.43 28.72 26.97
N ALA A 280 32.28 30.04 27.10
CA ALA A 280 31.52 30.66 28.17
C ALA A 280 30.11 30.06 28.22
N GLU A 281 29.81 29.35 29.30
CA GLU A 281 28.47 28.89 29.65
C GLU A 281 27.53 30.10 29.70
N ALA A 282 26.76 30.29 28.63
CA ALA A 282 25.57 31.12 28.69
C ALA A 282 24.55 30.38 29.58
N THR A 283 24.60 30.65 30.89
CA THR A 283 23.58 30.24 31.85
C THR A 283 22.26 30.91 31.47
N LEU A 284 21.50 30.27 30.59
CA LEU A 284 20.08 30.52 30.41
C LEU A 284 19.42 30.32 31.78
N ASP A 285 18.88 31.41 32.33
CA ASP A 285 18.28 31.43 33.66
C ASP A 285 16.94 30.66 33.63
N LEU A 286 17.05 29.33 33.66
CA LEU A 286 15.92 28.42 33.68
C LEU A 286 15.13 28.62 34.98
N PRO A 287 13.78 28.77 34.92
CA PRO A 287 12.93 28.90 36.09
C PRO A 287 13.25 27.84 37.16
N LYS A 288 13.26 28.22 38.44
CA LYS A 288 13.67 27.34 39.58
C LYS A 288 13.03 25.95 39.57
N ARG A 289 11.81 25.80 39.03
CA ARG A 289 11.13 24.50 38.90
C ARG A 289 11.74 23.58 37.84
N LEU A 290 12.34 24.11 36.78
CA LEU A 290 13.03 23.33 35.73
C LEU A 290 14.44 22.91 36.15
N ARG A 291 15.11 23.65 37.05
CA ARG A 291 16.39 23.19 37.64
C ARG A 291 16.24 21.88 38.42
N ALA A 292 15.08 21.61 39.02
CA ALA A 292 14.82 20.35 39.71
C ALA A 292 14.79 19.14 38.75
N PHE A 293 14.49 19.35 37.47
CA PHE A 293 14.55 18.32 36.43
C PHE A 293 15.92 18.23 35.74
N GLY A 294 16.86 19.13 36.07
CA GLY A 294 18.21 19.12 35.48
C GLY A 294 18.96 17.81 35.69
N GLN A 295 18.74 17.11 36.82
CA GLN A 295 19.32 15.78 37.05
C GLN A 295 18.67 14.67 36.22
N VAL A 296 17.43 14.85 35.75
CA VAL A 296 16.73 13.89 34.87
C VAL A 296 17.06 14.16 33.40
N LEU A 297 17.43 15.39 33.07
CA LEU A 297 17.79 15.85 31.72
C LEU A 297 19.31 15.84 31.46
N GLN A 298 20.12 15.35 32.40
CA GLN A 298 21.54 15.05 32.17
C GLN A 298 21.65 13.92 31.15
N TYR A 299 21.71 14.30 29.88
CA TYR A 299 21.89 13.42 28.71
C TYR A 299 23.19 12.60 28.73
N GLU A 300 24.06 12.78 29.72
CA GLU A 300 25.29 12.00 29.92
C GLU A 300 25.06 10.64 30.60
N ILE A 301 23.88 10.39 31.16
CA ILE A 301 23.48 9.02 31.55
C ILE A 301 22.68 8.41 30.39
N GLN A 302 23.28 8.36 29.20
CA GLN A 302 22.90 7.27 28.29
C GLN A 302 23.39 5.99 28.96
N PRO A 303 22.54 4.96 29.15
CA PRO A 303 23.07 3.63 29.42
C PRO A 303 23.98 3.30 28.24
N GLN A 304 25.29 3.46 28.43
CA GLN A 304 26.26 2.83 27.56
C GLN A 304 26.05 1.34 27.77
N PHE A 305 25.21 0.75 26.92
CA PHE A 305 25.37 -0.66 26.62
C PHE A 305 26.83 -0.79 26.25
N SER A 306 27.58 -1.55 27.03
CA SER A 306 28.97 -1.82 26.71
C SER A 306 29.00 -2.24 25.25
N ASP A 307 29.70 -1.48 24.40
CA ASP A 307 30.12 -1.87 23.07
C ASP A 307 31.13 -3.03 23.21
N ALA A 308 30.74 -4.08 23.94
CA ALA A 308 31.27 -5.40 23.77
C ALA A 308 31.00 -5.70 22.31
N THR A 309 32.05 -5.59 21.53
CA THR A 309 32.16 -6.09 20.18
C THR A 309 32.01 -7.61 20.31
N GLU A 310 30.78 -8.07 20.58
CA GLU A 310 30.41 -9.46 20.38
C GLU A 310 30.52 -9.66 18.88
N ILE A 311 31.67 -10.18 18.50
CA ILE A 311 31.86 -10.80 17.20
C ILE A 311 30.81 -11.92 17.19
N LEU A 312 29.65 -11.66 16.58
CA LEU A 312 28.62 -12.64 16.28
C LEU A 312 29.22 -13.63 15.28
N THR A 313 30.01 -14.59 15.77
CA THR A 313 30.64 -15.66 14.99
C THR A 313 29.68 -16.76 14.58
N GLU A 314 28.46 -16.78 15.15
CA GLU A 314 27.43 -17.77 14.81
C GLU A 314 26.31 -17.10 14.02
N ALA A 315 25.86 -17.78 12.96
CA ALA A 315 24.75 -17.33 12.14
C ALA A 315 23.51 -17.06 13.03
N PRO A 316 22.73 -16.01 12.76
CA PRO A 316 21.57 -15.67 13.57
C PRO A 316 20.62 -16.87 13.65
N VAL A 317 20.29 -17.27 14.89
CA VAL A 317 19.34 -18.35 15.19
C VAL A 317 18.01 -18.04 14.50
N THR A 318 17.54 -18.93 13.63
CA THR A 318 16.28 -18.72 12.90
C THR A 318 15.07 -18.90 13.81
N ALA A 319 13.90 -18.39 13.42
CA ALA A 319 12.66 -18.62 14.18
C ALA A 319 12.34 -20.12 14.28
N GLU A 320 12.69 -20.88 13.24
CA GLU A 320 12.61 -22.34 13.19
C GLU A 320 13.57 -22.98 14.19
N ASP A 321 14.82 -22.50 14.30
CA ASP A 321 15.79 -22.97 15.29
C ASP A 321 15.33 -22.69 16.73
N LEU A 322 14.52 -21.64 16.92
CA LEU A 322 13.87 -21.33 18.20
C LEU A 322 12.58 -22.13 18.43
N GLY A 323 12.16 -22.99 17.49
CA GLY A 323 10.93 -23.77 17.57
C GLY A 323 9.66 -22.92 17.49
N LEU A 324 9.75 -21.69 16.97
CA LEU A 324 8.63 -20.78 16.80
C LEU A 324 7.94 -21.06 15.46
N THR A 325 7.17 -22.15 15.39
CA THR A 325 6.32 -22.41 14.22
C THR A 325 5.07 -21.55 14.30
N SER A 326 4.99 -20.53 13.44
CA SER A 326 3.77 -19.78 13.21
C SER A 326 2.77 -20.66 12.44
N THR A 327 1.70 -21.13 13.09
CA THR A 327 0.52 -21.62 12.39
C THR A 327 -0.43 -20.45 12.17
N ALA A 328 -0.24 -19.73 11.08
CA ALA A 328 -1.23 -18.77 10.60
C ALA A 328 -2.46 -19.53 10.11
N ALA A 329 -3.46 -19.68 10.96
CA ALA A 329 -4.78 -20.11 10.51
C ALA A 329 -5.34 -19.00 9.62
N ALA A 330 -5.75 -19.34 8.39
CA ALA A 330 -6.44 -18.42 7.51
C ALA A 330 -7.76 -18.00 8.17
N VAL A 331 -7.79 -16.82 8.77
CA VAL A 331 -9.02 -16.23 9.31
C VAL A 331 -9.63 -15.42 8.18
N GLU A 332 -10.82 -15.81 7.74
CA GLU A 332 -11.57 -14.98 6.79
C GLU A 332 -11.75 -13.58 7.38
N MET A 333 -11.42 -12.57 6.57
CA MET A 333 -11.55 -11.19 7.01
C MET A 333 -13.04 -10.86 7.19
N PRO A 334 -13.45 -10.33 8.36
CA PRO A 334 -14.85 -9.96 8.58
C PRO A 334 -15.26 -8.84 7.63
N ALA A 335 -16.54 -8.81 7.26
CA ALA A 335 -17.10 -7.68 6.52
C ALA A 335 -16.95 -6.40 7.36
N ILE A 336 -16.54 -5.31 6.70
CA ILE A 336 -16.36 -4.01 7.32
C ILE A 336 -17.59 -3.17 6.98
N ASP A 337 -18.23 -2.60 8.00
CA ASP A 337 -19.23 -1.56 7.79
C ASP A 337 -18.54 -0.27 7.34
N LEU A 338 -18.29 -0.18 6.03
CA LEU A 338 -17.58 0.94 5.42
C LEU A 338 -18.33 2.27 5.64
N ALA A 339 -19.67 2.23 5.71
CA ALA A 339 -20.46 3.43 5.98
C ALA A 339 -20.17 3.93 7.40
N ALA A 340 -20.31 3.06 8.40
CA ALA A 340 -20.01 3.42 9.79
C ALA A 340 -18.55 3.83 10.00
N GLN A 341 -17.58 3.16 9.36
CA GLN A 341 -16.18 3.54 9.46
C GLN A 341 -15.88 4.87 8.77
N SER A 342 -16.51 5.16 7.64
CA SER A 342 -16.32 6.42 6.92
C SER A 342 -16.76 7.65 7.72
N GLU A 343 -17.65 7.48 8.69
CA GLU A 343 -18.15 8.55 9.59
C GLU A 343 -17.21 8.84 10.77
N ILE A 344 -16.22 7.97 11.04
CA ILE A 344 -15.26 8.17 12.14
C ILE A 344 -14.47 9.46 11.87
N THR A 345 -14.47 10.36 12.85
CA THR A 345 -13.73 11.62 12.78
C THR A 345 -12.30 11.44 13.25
N VAL A 346 -11.36 11.90 12.43
CA VAL A 346 -9.93 11.94 12.75
C VAL A 346 -9.58 13.38 13.15
N PRO A 347 -8.87 13.59 14.28
CA PRO A 347 -8.38 14.91 14.63
C PRO A 347 -7.42 15.44 13.57
N ALA A 348 -7.11 16.74 13.64
CA ALA A 348 -6.24 17.37 12.66
C ALA A 348 -4.92 16.60 12.48
N LEU A 349 -4.61 16.26 11.24
CA LEU A 349 -3.49 15.42 10.86
C LEU A 349 -2.59 16.19 9.89
N VAL A 350 -1.29 16.14 10.14
CA VAL A 350 -0.26 16.66 9.23
C VAL A 350 0.53 15.47 8.74
N ILE A 351 0.45 15.18 7.45
CA ILE A 351 1.26 14.15 6.81
C ILE A 351 2.25 14.87 5.91
N GLY A 352 3.53 14.82 6.28
CA GLY A 352 4.60 15.31 5.42
C GLY A 352 4.66 14.56 4.08
N GLU A 353 5.56 14.94 3.20
CA GLU A 353 5.76 14.21 1.95
C GLU A 353 6.19 12.76 2.25
N LEU A 354 5.37 11.81 1.82
CA LEU A 354 5.62 10.37 1.93
C LEU A 354 5.43 9.72 0.56
N PRO A 355 6.19 8.68 0.21
CA PRO A 355 5.90 7.90 -0.99
C PRO A 355 4.47 7.37 -0.99
N LEU A 356 3.81 7.36 -2.13
CA LEU A 356 2.39 7.01 -2.24
C LEU A 356 2.06 5.63 -1.64
N SER A 357 2.95 4.64 -1.80
CA SER A 357 2.84 3.32 -1.17
C SER A 357 2.80 3.37 0.36
N GLN A 358 3.64 4.21 0.97
CA GLN A 358 3.66 4.43 2.42
C GLN A 358 2.44 5.20 2.87
N PHE A 359 2.01 6.16 2.06
CA PHE A 359 0.83 6.94 2.32
C PHE A 359 -0.43 6.05 2.39
N VAL A 360 -0.63 5.15 1.41
CA VAL A 360 -1.75 4.18 1.43
C VAL A 360 -1.63 3.16 2.56
N SER A 361 -0.41 2.73 2.88
CA SER A 361 -0.17 1.86 4.05
C SER A 361 -0.52 2.56 5.36
N LEU A 362 -0.13 3.82 5.52
CA LEU A 362 -0.49 4.65 6.67
C LEU A 362 -2.00 4.81 6.75
N TRP A 363 -2.66 5.12 5.63
CA TRP A 363 -4.11 5.21 5.56
C TRP A 363 -4.82 3.92 5.99
N SER A 364 -4.37 2.77 5.50
CA SER A 364 -4.93 1.46 5.90
C SER A 364 -4.78 1.20 7.40
N ASN A 365 -3.65 1.64 7.98
CA ASN A 365 -3.40 1.52 9.42
C ASN A 365 -4.23 2.50 10.26
N LEU A 366 -4.42 3.73 9.78
CA LEU A 366 -5.19 4.77 10.47
C LEU A 366 -6.69 4.47 10.46
N SER A 367 -7.21 4.10 9.29
CA SER A 367 -8.63 3.81 9.09
C SER A 367 -9.03 2.43 9.63
N GLY A 368 -8.10 1.48 9.65
CA GLY A 368 -8.40 0.07 9.86
C GLY A 368 -9.04 -0.61 8.64
N ILE A 369 -9.22 0.12 7.53
CA ILE A 369 -9.78 -0.38 6.27
C ILE A 369 -8.61 -0.79 5.36
N PRO A 370 -8.49 -2.07 4.96
CA PRO A 370 -7.53 -2.48 3.94
C PRO A 370 -7.75 -1.66 2.67
N THR A 371 -6.77 -0.84 2.31
CA THR A 371 -6.86 0.04 1.14
C THR A 371 -5.79 -0.31 0.12
N GLY A 372 -6.20 -0.65 -1.10
CA GLY A 372 -5.32 -0.91 -2.24
C GLY A 372 -5.37 0.23 -3.27
N ILE A 373 -4.45 0.20 -4.23
CA ILE A 373 -4.50 1.02 -5.44
C ILE A 373 -4.51 0.08 -6.65
N ASP A 374 -5.40 0.33 -7.61
CA ASP A 374 -5.27 -0.24 -8.95
C ASP A 374 -4.13 0.48 -9.69
N LEU A 375 -2.97 -0.18 -9.73
CA LEU A 375 -1.73 0.36 -10.29
C LEU A 375 -1.82 0.66 -11.80
N ASP A 376 -2.63 -0.08 -12.54
CA ASP A 376 -2.81 0.17 -13.97
C ASP A 376 -3.70 1.40 -14.18
N SER A 377 -4.74 1.57 -13.35
CA SER A 377 -5.54 2.81 -13.35
C SER A 377 -4.74 4.04 -12.93
N LEU A 378 -3.82 3.89 -11.97
CA LEU A 378 -2.93 4.96 -11.51
C LEU A 378 -2.00 5.42 -12.65
N ALA A 379 -1.37 4.46 -13.34
CA ALA A 379 -0.53 4.74 -14.49
C ALA A 379 -1.35 5.35 -15.66
N ALA A 380 -2.57 4.87 -15.89
CA ALA A 380 -3.47 5.39 -16.92
C ALA A 380 -3.89 6.84 -16.65
N ALA A 381 -4.04 7.21 -15.37
CA ALA A 381 -4.25 8.57 -14.92
C ALA A 381 -3.00 9.46 -15.02
N GLY A 382 -1.86 8.93 -15.47
CA GLY A 382 -0.62 9.69 -15.60
C GLY A 382 0.06 9.95 -14.25
N VAL A 383 -0.18 9.09 -13.26
CA VAL A 383 0.35 9.25 -11.90
C VAL A 383 1.45 8.21 -11.66
N ASP A 384 2.64 8.65 -11.25
CA ASP A 384 3.72 7.75 -10.88
C ASP A 384 3.44 7.07 -9.54
N ARG A 385 3.54 5.73 -9.53
CA ARG A 385 3.43 4.90 -8.33
C ARG A 385 4.50 5.24 -7.28
N ASN A 386 5.64 5.79 -7.71
CA ASN A 386 6.77 6.12 -6.84
C ASN A 386 6.76 7.58 -6.37
N GLN A 387 5.80 8.39 -6.83
CA GLN A 387 5.75 9.79 -6.42
C GLN A 387 5.51 9.94 -4.92
N ASN A 388 5.99 11.06 -4.38
CA ASN A 388 5.66 11.46 -3.02
C ASN A 388 4.33 12.22 -3.01
N LEU A 389 3.51 11.93 -2.00
CA LEU A 389 2.30 12.66 -1.68
C LEU A 389 2.46 13.29 -0.30
N GLY A 390 2.23 14.59 -0.22
CA GLY A 390 2.07 15.31 1.04
C GLY A 390 0.62 15.74 1.20
N LEU A 391 0.13 15.74 2.44
CA LEU A 391 -1.12 16.42 2.77
C LEU A 391 -0.82 17.64 3.62
N ALA A 392 -1.21 18.80 3.10
CA ALA A 392 -1.33 19.99 3.94
C ALA A 392 -2.24 19.69 5.14
N MET A 393 -1.99 20.37 6.26
CA MET A 393 -2.72 20.17 7.51
C MET A 393 -4.22 20.01 7.28
N VAL A 394 -4.71 18.79 7.45
CA VAL A 394 -6.13 18.49 7.30
C VAL A 394 -6.77 18.83 8.64
N GLN A 395 -7.81 19.66 8.63
CA GLN A 395 -8.61 19.93 9.82
C GLN A 395 -9.35 18.64 10.25
N SER A 396 -10.06 18.68 11.38
CA SER A 396 -10.88 17.52 11.79
C SER A 396 -11.80 17.10 10.64
N ALA A 397 -11.63 15.88 10.16
CA ALA A 397 -12.28 15.34 8.97
C ALA A 397 -12.78 13.92 9.24
N THR A 398 -13.80 13.48 8.52
CA THR A 398 -14.23 12.07 8.58
C THR A 398 -13.26 11.21 7.77
N LEU A 399 -13.14 9.91 8.09
CA LEU A 399 -12.33 8.99 7.29
C LEU A 399 -12.79 9.00 5.81
N GLY A 400 -14.10 9.03 5.55
CA GLY A 400 -14.64 9.14 4.21
C GLY A 400 -14.20 10.42 3.49
N SER A 401 -14.29 11.59 4.13
CA SER A 401 -13.82 12.83 3.48
C SER A 401 -12.30 12.86 3.33
N LEU A 402 -11.58 12.26 4.28
CA LEU A 402 -10.13 12.21 4.24
C LEU A 402 -9.71 11.41 3.01
N VAL A 403 -10.22 10.18 2.79
CA VAL A 403 -9.84 9.37 1.62
C VAL A 403 -10.15 10.05 0.28
N GLU A 404 -11.28 10.75 0.17
CA GLU A 404 -11.60 11.53 -1.03
C GLU A 404 -10.61 12.68 -1.24
N GLN A 405 -10.17 13.35 -0.15
CA GLN A 405 -9.11 14.36 -0.22
C GLN A 405 -7.74 13.77 -0.58
N LEU A 406 -7.50 12.47 -0.32
CA LEU A 406 -6.27 11.77 -0.74
C LEU A 406 -6.31 11.44 -2.23
N GLY A 407 -7.45 10.98 -2.71
CA GLY A 407 -7.64 10.59 -4.10
C GLY A 407 -7.71 11.78 -5.05
N ALA A 408 -8.34 12.88 -4.64
CA ALA A 408 -8.62 14.02 -5.52
C ALA A 408 -7.37 14.65 -6.19
N PRO A 409 -6.24 14.91 -5.48
CA PRO A 409 -5.02 15.42 -6.12
C PRO A 409 -4.43 14.47 -7.17
N LEU A 410 -4.77 13.19 -7.08
CA LEU A 410 -4.29 12.13 -7.97
C LEU A 410 -5.30 11.75 -9.06
N GLY A 411 -6.48 12.37 -9.09
CA GLY A 411 -7.57 11.94 -9.97
C GLY A 411 -8.06 10.51 -9.66
N LEU A 412 -7.98 10.09 -8.39
CA LEU A 412 -8.44 8.78 -7.93
C LEU A 412 -9.71 8.95 -7.11
N ARG A 413 -10.61 7.96 -7.22
CA ARG A 413 -11.78 7.80 -6.37
C ARG A 413 -11.66 6.54 -5.52
N ALA A 414 -12.25 6.59 -4.33
CA ALA A 414 -12.32 5.43 -3.47
C ALA A 414 -13.54 4.57 -3.82
N VAL A 415 -13.31 3.32 -4.24
CA VAL A 415 -14.37 2.37 -4.59
C VAL A 415 -14.41 1.24 -3.57
N PRO A 416 -15.55 1.00 -2.89
CA PRO A 416 -15.67 -0.14 -1.99
C PRO A 416 -15.69 -1.45 -2.79
N ARG A 417 -14.95 -2.44 -2.33
CA ARG A 417 -14.88 -3.78 -2.91
C ARG A 417 -15.28 -4.82 -1.87
N ASP A 418 -16.27 -5.64 -2.21
CA ASP A 418 -16.83 -6.73 -1.38
C ASP A 418 -17.18 -6.36 0.07
N ASN A 419 -17.47 -5.07 0.35
CA ASN A 419 -17.63 -4.52 1.71
C ASN A 419 -16.50 -4.92 2.67
N ARG A 420 -15.29 -5.06 2.15
CA ARG A 420 -14.12 -5.56 2.89
C ARG A 420 -12.88 -4.71 2.65
N PHE A 421 -12.77 -4.10 1.48
CA PHE A 421 -11.62 -3.32 1.09
C PHE A 421 -12.07 -2.02 0.43
N LEU A 422 -11.16 -1.07 0.42
CA LEU A 422 -11.26 0.15 -0.37
C LEU A 422 -10.21 0.08 -1.48
N GLU A 423 -10.60 0.35 -2.71
CA GLU A 423 -9.67 0.41 -3.84
C GLU A 423 -9.65 1.83 -4.39
N LEU A 424 -8.47 2.44 -4.44
CA LEU A 424 -8.28 3.71 -5.12
C LEU A 424 -8.11 3.45 -6.62
N VAL A 425 -9.06 3.92 -7.42
CA VAL A 425 -9.12 3.69 -8.86
C VAL A 425 -9.36 5.02 -9.58
N ALA A 426 -8.66 5.24 -10.69
CA ALA A 426 -8.95 6.39 -11.54
C ALA A 426 -10.32 6.23 -12.24
N PRO A 427 -11.20 7.25 -12.27
CA PRO A 427 -12.45 7.18 -13.02
C PRO A 427 -12.20 6.89 -14.50
N ALA A 428 -12.99 5.97 -15.08
CA ALA A 428 -12.86 5.58 -16.49
C ALA A 428 -12.95 6.78 -17.46
N SER A 429 -13.76 7.79 -17.12
CA SER A 429 -13.90 9.03 -17.90
C SER A 429 -12.64 9.90 -17.87
N GLU A 430 -11.91 9.93 -16.75
CA GLU A 430 -10.66 10.69 -16.65
C GLU A 430 -9.53 10.00 -17.41
N ILE A 431 -9.48 8.66 -17.34
CA ILE A 431 -8.57 7.87 -18.16
C ILE A 431 -8.88 8.12 -19.65
N GLU A 432 -10.13 7.96 -20.06
CA GLU A 432 -10.54 8.13 -21.46
C GLU A 432 -10.22 9.53 -22.01
N ALA A 433 -10.35 10.59 -21.20
CA ALA A 433 -10.00 11.94 -21.61
C ALA A 433 -8.50 12.14 -21.90
N LYS A 434 -7.62 11.30 -21.34
CA LYS A 434 -6.17 11.36 -21.56
C LYS A 434 -5.68 10.41 -22.64
N LEU A 435 -6.45 9.38 -22.98
CA LEU A 435 -6.02 8.39 -23.97
C LEU A 435 -6.24 8.88 -25.41
N PRO A 436 -5.30 8.62 -26.33
CA PRO A 436 -5.49 8.95 -27.74
C PRO A 436 -6.56 8.05 -28.37
N ALA A 437 -7.35 8.59 -29.29
CA ALA A 437 -8.32 7.79 -30.07
C ALA A 437 -7.63 6.80 -31.05
N ALA A 438 -6.37 7.07 -31.42
CA ALA A 438 -5.58 6.24 -32.30
C ALA A 438 -4.09 6.31 -31.96
N ILE A 439 -3.37 5.19 -32.06
CA ILE A 439 -1.94 5.08 -31.80
C ILE A 439 -1.19 5.14 -33.13
N SER A 440 -0.20 6.04 -33.25
CA SER A 440 0.65 6.10 -34.44
C SER A 440 1.55 4.87 -34.52
N LEU A 441 1.60 4.20 -35.68
CA LEU A 441 2.51 3.07 -35.96
C LEU A 441 3.74 3.51 -36.77
N ALA A 442 3.85 4.80 -37.09
CA ALA A 442 4.96 5.34 -37.88
C ALA A 442 6.31 5.00 -37.22
N GLY A 443 7.19 4.34 -38.00
CA GLY A 443 8.51 3.89 -37.56
C GLY A 443 8.54 2.58 -36.78
N LEU A 444 7.39 2.03 -36.36
CA LEU A 444 7.29 0.76 -35.64
C LEU A 444 6.95 -0.40 -36.58
N VAL A 445 5.94 -0.19 -37.43
CA VAL A 445 5.41 -1.21 -38.35
C VAL A 445 5.44 -0.67 -39.77
N ALA A 446 6.07 -1.41 -40.67
CA ALA A 446 6.07 -1.09 -42.09
C ALA A 446 4.68 -1.40 -42.70
N PRO A 447 4.25 -0.70 -43.77
CA PRO A 447 2.91 -0.89 -44.35
C PRO A 447 2.60 -2.33 -44.79
N ASP A 448 3.61 -3.08 -45.23
CA ASP A 448 3.49 -4.49 -45.63
C ASP A 448 3.37 -5.45 -44.43
N ALA A 449 3.66 -4.99 -43.22
CA ALA A 449 3.56 -5.75 -41.98
C ALA A 449 2.32 -5.40 -41.13
N GLU A 450 1.44 -4.49 -41.58
CA GLU A 450 0.22 -4.13 -40.85
C GLU A 450 -0.71 -5.35 -40.63
N ALA A 451 -0.83 -6.23 -41.64
CA ALA A 451 -1.64 -7.45 -41.54
C ALA A 451 -1.13 -8.40 -40.45
N TRP A 452 0.20 -8.54 -40.31
CA TRP A 452 0.82 -9.33 -39.26
C TRP A 452 0.46 -8.77 -37.86
N LEU A 453 0.47 -7.44 -37.70
CA LEU A 453 0.13 -6.84 -36.42
C LEU A 453 -1.33 -7.12 -36.05
N ILE A 454 -2.26 -6.94 -37.00
CA ILE A 454 -3.69 -7.23 -36.80
C ILE A 454 -3.91 -8.70 -36.40
N GLU A 455 -3.20 -9.65 -37.00
CA GLU A 455 -3.28 -11.08 -36.65
C GLU A 455 -2.67 -11.39 -35.26
N SER A 456 -1.68 -10.59 -34.84
CA SER A 456 -0.97 -10.78 -33.58
C SER A 456 -1.69 -10.18 -32.37
N LEU A 457 -2.43 -9.08 -32.54
CA LEU A 457 -3.11 -8.38 -31.46
C LEU A 457 -4.11 -9.24 -30.67
N PRO A 458 -4.96 -10.09 -31.28
CA PRO A 458 -5.84 -11.01 -30.53
C PRO A 458 -5.09 -11.97 -29.60
N GLN A 459 -3.85 -12.33 -29.93
CA GLN A 459 -3.02 -13.19 -29.06
C GLN A 459 -2.48 -12.42 -27.85
N LEU A 460 -2.15 -11.14 -28.04
CA LEU A 460 -1.70 -10.25 -26.96
C LEU A 460 -2.87 -9.76 -26.08
N PHE A 461 -4.10 -9.71 -26.61
CA PHE A 461 -5.30 -9.25 -25.90
C PHE A 461 -6.41 -10.32 -25.90
N PRO A 462 -6.19 -11.51 -25.32
CA PRO A 462 -7.10 -12.66 -25.46
C PRO A 462 -8.46 -12.46 -24.76
N THR A 463 -8.56 -11.51 -23.83
CA THR A 463 -9.79 -11.17 -23.11
C THR A 463 -10.77 -10.33 -23.92
N HIS A 464 -10.34 -9.79 -25.07
CA HIS A 464 -11.13 -8.86 -25.85
C HIS A 464 -11.34 -9.42 -27.26
N SER A 465 -12.55 -9.91 -27.52
CA SER A 465 -13.01 -10.28 -28.86
C SER A 465 -13.38 -9.01 -29.64
N VAL A 466 -12.39 -8.24 -30.04
CA VAL A 466 -12.57 -6.97 -30.75
C VAL A 466 -11.88 -6.98 -32.11
N ALA A 467 -12.48 -6.29 -33.08
CA ALA A 467 -11.90 -6.12 -34.41
C ALA A 467 -10.88 -4.98 -34.41
N TRP A 468 -9.59 -5.34 -34.38
CA TRP A 468 -8.50 -4.38 -34.52
C TRP A 468 -8.42 -3.84 -35.95
N LYS A 469 -8.17 -2.54 -36.09
CA LYS A 469 -8.15 -1.87 -37.39
C LYS A 469 -7.02 -0.85 -37.47
N ILE A 470 -6.29 -0.88 -38.58
CA ILE A 470 -5.27 0.12 -38.91
C ILE A 470 -5.77 0.96 -40.08
N GLU A 471 -5.73 2.29 -39.92
CA GLU A 471 -6.05 3.25 -40.98
C GLU A 471 -4.98 4.34 -41.05
N GLY A 472 -4.41 4.57 -42.22
CA GLY A 472 -3.41 5.62 -42.43
C GLY A 472 -2.17 5.48 -41.54
N GLY A 473 -1.72 4.25 -41.28
CA GLY A 473 -0.59 3.97 -40.39
C GLY A 473 -0.86 4.24 -38.91
N LYS A 474 -2.15 4.28 -38.50
CA LYS A 474 -2.56 4.43 -37.11
C LYS A 474 -3.45 3.26 -36.69
N LEU A 475 -3.17 2.68 -35.53
CA LEU A 475 -4.05 1.71 -34.90
C LEU A 475 -5.22 2.46 -34.25
N LEU A 476 -6.44 2.23 -34.73
CA LEU A 476 -7.63 2.85 -34.16
C LEU A 476 -8.05 2.09 -32.90
N ARG A 477 -8.58 2.81 -31.90
CA ARG A 477 -9.19 2.17 -30.73
C ARG A 477 -10.36 1.30 -31.21
N PRO A 478 -10.34 -0.02 -30.94
CA PRO A 478 -11.36 -0.90 -31.45
C PRO A 478 -12.68 -0.65 -30.72
N GLN A 479 -13.77 -0.86 -31.45
CA GLN A 479 -15.12 -0.92 -30.92
C GLN A 479 -15.56 -2.39 -30.85
N THR A 480 -16.32 -2.76 -29.84
CA THR A 480 -16.96 -4.07 -29.72
C THR A 480 -18.07 -4.20 -30.78
N ASP A 481 -18.58 -5.42 -30.96
CA ASP A 481 -19.73 -5.67 -31.84
C ASP A 481 -21.00 -4.92 -31.38
N SER A 482 -21.08 -4.56 -30.08
CA SER A 482 -22.14 -3.69 -29.53
C SER A 482 -21.94 -2.20 -29.86
N GLY A 483 -20.84 -1.83 -30.51
CA GLY A 483 -20.46 -0.45 -30.78
C GLY A 483 -19.85 0.28 -29.58
N GLU A 484 -19.62 -0.43 -28.46
CA GLU A 484 -18.97 0.14 -27.28
C GLU A 484 -17.46 0.19 -27.51
N ALA A 485 -16.80 1.29 -27.12
CA ALA A 485 -15.35 1.35 -27.21
C ALA A 485 -14.70 0.31 -26.28
N LEU A 486 -13.57 -0.25 -26.70
CA LEU A 486 -12.74 -1.09 -25.82
C LEU A 486 -12.49 -0.40 -24.48
N GLU A 487 -12.57 -1.15 -23.38
CA GLU A 487 -12.36 -0.63 -22.02
C GLU A 487 -11.10 0.27 -21.93
N PRO A 488 -11.17 1.44 -21.29
CA PRO A 488 -10.04 2.39 -21.25
C PRO A 488 -8.73 1.77 -20.75
N LEU A 489 -8.75 0.91 -19.73
CA LEU A 489 -7.53 0.26 -19.21
C LEU A 489 -6.92 -0.74 -20.20
N ALA A 490 -7.76 -1.49 -20.93
CA ALA A 490 -7.30 -2.39 -21.98
C ALA A 490 -6.68 -1.60 -23.15
N TRP A 491 -7.29 -0.47 -23.52
CA TRP A 491 -6.71 0.43 -24.52
C TRP A 491 -5.40 1.08 -24.04
N PHE A 492 -5.32 1.50 -22.78
CA PHE A 492 -4.09 2.00 -22.18
C PHE A 492 -2.97 0.96 -22.19
N SER A 493 -3.28 -0.33 -21.99
CA SER A 493 -2.31 -1.41 -22.11
C SER A 493 -1.75 -1.53 -23.53
N ALA A 494 -2.57 -1.30 -24.57
CA ALA A 494 -2.09 -1.20 -25.95
C ALA A 494 -1.21 0.05 -26.15
N VAL A 495 -1.61 1.20 -25.63
CA VAL A 495 -0.80 2.44 -25.65
C VAL A 495 0.58 2.18 -25.04
N ARG A 496 0.65 1.60 -23.84
CA ARG A 496 1.92 1.25 -23.17
C ARG A 496 2.78 0.31 -24.00
N LEU A 497 2.19 -0.74 -24.60
CA LEU A 497 2.93 -1.67 -25.45
C LEU A 497 3.60 -0.94 -26.64
N PHE A 498 2.86 -0.09 -27.36
CA PHE A 498 3.40 0.59 -28.55
C PHE A 498 4.32 1.74 -28.20
N GLU A 499 4.08 2.48 -27.12
CA GLU A 499 5.01 3.51 -26.63
C GLU A 499 6.29 2.88 -26.06
N GLY A 500 6.19 1.74 -25.37
CA GLY A 500 7.35 0.94 -24.98
C GLY A 500 8.16 0.45 -26.18
N TRP A 501 7.49 0.00 -27.26
CA TRP A 501 8.17 -0.38 -28.50
C TRP A 501 8.86 0.81 -29.17
N ARG A 502 8.22 1.97 -29.15
CA ARG A 502 8.76 3.23 -29.66
C ARG A 502 10.03 3.64 -28.93
N GLN A 503 10.00 3.63 -27.60
CA GLN A 503 11.17 3.91 -26.77
C GLN A 503 12.30 2.90 -27.00
N ALA A 504 11.98 1.59 -27.06
CA ALA A 504 12.96 0.54 -27.33
C ALA A 504 13.63 0.68 -28.71
N THR A 505 12.93 1.26 -29.68
CA THR A 505 13.44 1.57 -31.03
C THR A 505 14.24 2.89 -31.08
N GLY A 506 14.24 3.68 -30.01
CA GLY A 506 14.89 5.00 -29.95
C GLY A 506 14.09 6.11 -30.63
N LEU A 507 12.79 5.93 -30.83
CA LEU A 507 11.88 6.94 -31.37
C LEU A 507 11.31 7.80 -30.23
N ALA A 508 11.04 9.08 -30.49
CA ALA A 508 10.41 9.97 -29.51
C ALA A 508 8.97 9.53 -29.19
N PRO A 509 8.52 9.63 -27.92
CA PRO A 509 7.16 9.24 -27.52
C PRO A 509 6.10 10.08 -28.24
N THR A 510 4.91 9.52 -28.47
CA THR A 510 3.80 10.26 -29.12
C THR A 510 2.91 11.00 -28.13
N LEU A 511 2.98 10.63 -26.85
CA LEU A 511 2.19 11.20 -25.77
C LEU A 511 3.11 11.95 -24.79
N PRO A 512 3.53 13.18 -25.13
CA PRO A 512 4.47 13.94 -24.31
C PRO A 512 3.92 14.32 -22.92
N GLU A 513 2.61 14.28 -22.73
CA GLU A 513 1.95 14.52 -21.44
C GLU A 513 2.16 13.40 -20.42
N TYR A 514 2.56 12.21 -20.87
CA TYR A 514 2.90 11.09 -19.99
C TYR A 514 4.41 11.05 -19.76
N GLU A 515 4.81 10.79 -18.51
CA GLU A 515 6.21 10.48 -18.23
C GLU A 515 6.61 9.16 -18.92
N PRO A 516 7.79 9.08 -19.57
CA PRO A 516 8.23 7.88 -20.28
C PRO A 516 8.19 6.61 -19.43
N ALA A 517 8.52 6.72 -18.14
CA ALA A 517 8.52 5.62 -17.18
C ALA A 517 7.14 5.00 -16.92
N LEU A 518 6.06 5.78 -17.10
CA LEU A 518 4.67 5.30 -16.99
C LEU A 518 4.27 4.47 -18.22
N LEU A 519 4.79 4.86 -19.39
CA LEU A 519 4.48 4.23 -20.67
C LEU A 519 5.32 2.97 -20.90
N SER A 520 6.55 2.91 -20.40
CA SER A 520 7.39 1.72 -20.46
C SER A 520 6.99 0.70 -19.39
N ALA A 521 6.78 -0.54 -19.81
CA ALA A 521 6.76 -1.69 -18.91
C ALA A 521 8.08 -2.45 -19.11
N ASP A 522 8.98 -2.36 -18.14
CA ASP A 522 10.26 -3.06 -18.17
C ASP A 522 10.16 -4.39 -17.42
N LEU A 523 10.54 -5.48 -18.08
CA LEU A 523 10.64 -6.78 -17.43
C LEU A 523 11.93 -6.83 -16.59
N THR A 524 11.88 -6.22 -15.40
CA THR A 524 13.04 -6.05 -14.51
C THR A 524 13.39 -7.38 -13.83
N ALA A 525 14.62 -7.87 -14.05
CA ALA A 525 15.08 -9.07 -13.36
C ALA A 525 15.28 -8.78 -11.86
N PRO A 526 14.96 -9.72 -10.95
CA PRO A 526 15.17 -9.51 -9.51
C PRO A 526 16.64 -9.23 -9.14
N SER A 527 17.61 -9.68 -9.94
CA SER A 527 19.03 -9.37 -9.76
C SER A 527 19.36 -7.90 -9.95
N ASP A 528 18.53 -7.15 -10.68
CA ASP A 528 18.76 -5.74 -11.00
C ASP A 528 18.16 -4.81 -9.93
N VAL A 529 17.43 -5.38 -8.96
CA VAL A 529 16.80 -4.66 -7.84
C VAL A 529 17.76 -4.70 -6.64
N ALA A 530 18.69 -3.74 -6.60
CA ALA A 530 19.73 -3.69 -5.57
C ALA A 530 19.19 -3.75 -4.12
N GLY A 531 17.99 -3.20 -3.88
CA GLY A 531 17.36 -3.22 -2.56
C GLY A 531 17.00 -4.64 -2.07
N LEU A 532 16.85 -5.64 -2.94
CA LEU A 532 16.53 -7.00 -2.49
C LEU A 532 17.68 -7.63 -1.69
N ASP A 533 18.93 -7.28 -1.97
CA ASP A 533 20.09 -7.83 -1.27
C ASP A 533 20.56 -6.93 -0.11
N TYR A 534 19.84 -5.85 0.18
CA TYR A 534 20.09 -4.98 1.32
C TYR A 534 19.95 -5.77 2.65
N VAL A 535 20.96 -5.67 3.50
CA VAL A 535 20.99 -6.32 4.82
C VAL A 535 20.23 -5.46 5.82
N LEU A 536 19.06 -5.94 6.24
CA LEU A 536 18.20 -5.28 7.20
C LEU A 536 18.89 -5.17 8.56
N GLN A 537 18.86 -3.98 9.15
CA GLN A 537 19.45 -3.68 10.45
C GLN A 537 18.40 -3.74 11.56
N GLN A 538 17.13 -3.47 11.25
CA GLN A 538 16.08 -3.43 12.25
C GLN A 538 15.78 -4.81 12.84
N VAL A 539 15.70 -4.85 14.17
CA VAL A 539 15.18 -5.98 14.94
C VAL A 539 13.72 -5.71 15.27
N GLN A 540 12.83 -6.66 15.01
CA GLN A 540 11.44 -6.61 15.47
C GLN A 540 11.21 -7.74 16.49
N PRO A 541 11.34 -7.47 17.80
CA PRO A 541 11.21 -8.51 18.82
C PRO A 541 9.75 -8.89 19.11
N GLU A 542 8.78 -8.20 18.51
CA GLU A 542 7.36 -8.37 18.77
C GLU A 542 6.62 -8.64 17.46
N ALA A 543 5.58 -9.49 17.53
CA ALA A 543 4.70 -9.74 16.41
C ALA A 543 3.97 -8.44 16.04
N ARG A 544 4.06 -8.05 14.77
CA ARG A 544 3.47 -6.82 14.24
C ARG A 544 2.60 -7.10 13.02
N PRO A 545 1.57 -6.27 12.76
CA PRO A 545 0.72 -6.44 11.60
C PRO A 545 1.54 -6.38 10.30
N LEU A 546 1.32 -7.31 9.36
CA LEU A 546 2.06 -7.41 8.10
C LEU A 546 1.97 -6.11 7.28
N ALA A 547 0.83 -5.43 7.33
CA ALA A 547 0.60 -4.12 6.72
C ALA A 547 1.59 -3.04 7.18
N GLN A 548 2.22 -3.22 8.35
CA GLN A 548 3.24 -2.32 8.89
C GLN A 548 4.64 -2.84 8.66
N VAL A 549 4.84 -4.16 8.81
CA VAL A 549 6.17 -4.75 8.76
C VAL A 549 6.75 -4.73 7.35
N ILE A 550 5.99 -5.21 6.35
CA ILE A 550 6.48 -5.35 4.98
C ILE A 550 6.86 -3.99 4.38
N PRO A 551 5.99 -2.96 4.38
CA PRO A 551 6.38 -1.65 3.85
C PRO A 551 7.57 -1.04 4.60
N ARG A 552 7.70 -1.31 5.90
CA ARG A 552 8.81 -0.78 6.71
C ARG A 552 10.16 -1.40 6.35
N ILE A 553 10.23 -2.73 6.19
CA ILE A 553 11.49 -3.40 5.82
C ILE A 553 11.87 -3.13 4.36
N CYS A 554 10.89 -3.03 3.45
CA CYS A 554 11.15 -2.64 2.07
C CYS A 554 11.69 -1.21 2.00
N ARG A 555 11.11 -0.29 2.78
CA ARG A 555 11.60 1.10 2.87
C ARG A 555 13.02 1.19 3.41
N GLU A 556 13.38 0.36 4.39
CA GLU A 556 14.75 0.32 4.90
C GLU A 556 15.76 -0.04 3.79
N ALA A 557 15.34 -0.86 2.84
CA ALA A 557 16.10 -1.22 1.65
C ALA A 557 15.94 -0.26 0.46
N GLY A 558 15.22 0.86 0.61
CA GLY A 558 14.94 1.80 -0.47
C GLY A 558 13.93 1.31 -1.51
N LEU A 559 13.06 0.37 -1.15
CA LEU A 559 12.01 -0.18 -2.01
C LEU A 559 10.61 0.23 -1.53
N HIS A 560 9.69 0.37 -2.48
CA HIS A 560 8.25 0.51 -2.28
C HIS A 560 7.58 -0.85 -2.34
N ALA A 561 6.62 -1.09 -1.46
CA ALA A 561 5.86 -2.33 -1.41
C ALA A 561 4.37 -2.04 -1.52
N TRP A 562 3.72 -2.68 -2.49
CA TRP A 562 2.27 -2.63 -2.69
C TRP A 562 1.65 -3.97 -2.28
N LEU A 563 0.72 -3.95 -1.34
CA LEU A 563 -0.03 -5.14 -0.95
C LEU A 563 -1.40 -5.10 -1.64
N ASP A 564 -1.68 -6.11 -2.46
CA ASP A 564 -2.98 -6.33 -3.08
C ASP A 564 -3.95 -6.93 -2.06
N TRP A 565 -4.56 -6.08 -1.25
CA TRP A 565 -5.45 -6.51 -0.17
C TRP A 565 -6.57 -7.45 -0.62
N PRO A 566 -7.32 -7.18 -1.71
CA PRO A 566 -8.31 -8.12 -2.21
C PRO A 566 -7.72 -9.52 -2.48
N ALA A 567 -6.55 -9.59 -3.11
CA ALA A 567 -5.92 -10.86 -3.43
C ALA A 567 -5.31 -11.58 -2.23
N VAL A 568 -4.65 -10.87 -1.31
CA VAL A 568 -4.02 -11.50 -0.13
C VAL A 568 -5.06 -11.88 0.92
N ALA A 569 -6.20 -11.20 0.97
CA ALA A 569 -7.31 -11.59 1.84
C ALA A 569 -7.92 -12.94 1.43
N SER A 570 -7.89 -13.31 0.15
CA SER A 570 -8.40 -14.60 -0.32
C SER A 570 -7.58 -15.80 0.17
N ILE A 571 -6.34 -15.55 0.61
CA ILE A 571 -5.46 -16.54 1.24
C ILE A 571 -5.38 -16.36 2.77
N GLY A 572 -6.30 -15.58 3.36
CA GLY A 572 -6.41 -15.41 4.81
C GLY A 572 -5.46 -14.37 5.42
N VAL A 573 -4.86 -13.50 4.60
CA VAL A 573 -3.99 -12.41 5.07
C VAL A 573 -4.77 -11.11 5.11
N GLY A 574 -5.01 -10.58 6.30
CA GLY A 574 -5.61 -9.26 6.51
C GLY A 574 -4.60 -8.23 7.04
N PRO A 575 -4.97 -6.95 7.13
CA PRO A 575 -4.08 -5.92 7.66
C PRO A 575 -3.60 -6.16 9.09
N GLN A 576 -4.42 -6.86 9.89
CA GLN A 576 -4.14 -7.20 11.28
C GLN A 576 -3.45 -8.56 11.44
N THR A 577 -3.22 -9.31 10.36
CA THR A 577 -2.44 -10.55 10.42
C THR A 577 -1.04 -10.20 10.92
N THR A 578 -0.68 -10.72 12.09
CA THR A 578 0.61 -10.45 12.72
C THR A 578 1.60 -11.55 12.40
N ALA A 579 2.85 -11.17 12.15
CA ALA A 579 3.95 -12.11 12.04
C ALA A 579 5.09 -11.67 12.95
N LEU A 580 5.78 -12.64 13.54
CA LEU A 580 7.04 -12.43 14.24
C LEU A 580 8.16 -12.86 13.29
N VAL A 581 8.94 -11.90 12.78
CA VAL A 581 10.08 -12.20 11.92
C VAL A 581 11.32 -11.51 12.45
N LEU A 582 12.35 -12.31 12.68
CA LEU A 582 13.70 -11.83 12.95
C LEU A 582 14.29 -11.35 11.62
N THR A 583 14.31 -10.04 11.44
CA THR A 583 14.80 -9.38 10.22
C THR A 583 16.26 -8.94 10.31
N SER A 584 16.84 -8.85 11.50
CA SER A 584 18.18 -8.27 11.69
C SER A 584 19.30 -9.11 11.08
N GLN A 585 20.24 -8.44 10.42
CA GLN A 585 21.38 -9.01 9.70
C GLN A 585 20.99 -10.01 8.61
N ARG A 586 19.78 -9.88 8.05
CA ARG A 586 19.30 -10.73 6.95
C ARG A 586 19.02 -9.88 5.71
N PRO A 587 19.39 -10.37 4.51
CA PRO A 587 18.98 -9.72 3.27
C PRO A 587 17.46 -9.62 3.16
N LEU A 588 16.93 -8.51 2.65
CA LEU A 588 15.50 -8.30 2.46
C LEU A 588 14.86 -9.45 1.66
N ARG A 589 15.53 -9.92 0.61
CA ARG A 589 15.12 -11.08 -0.20
C ARG A 589 14.79 -12.29 0.68
N ARG A 590 15.62 -12.57 1.69
CA ARG A 590 15.39 -13.71 2.58
C ARG A 590 14.21 -13.47 3.52
N ALA A 591 14.07 -12.28 4.08
CA ALA A 591 12.91 -11.94 4.91
C ALA A 591 11.60 -12.05 4.12
N LEU A 592 11.57 -11.55 2.87
CA LEU A 592 10.43 -11.69 1.97
C LEU A 592 10.15 -13.13 1.57
N ALA A 593 11.19 -13.99 1.46
CA ALA A 593 11.03 -15.42 1.23
C ALA A 593 10.23 -16.09 2.35
N ASP A 594 10.57 -15.77 3.59
CA ASP A 594 9.91 -16.35 4.76
C ASP A 594 8.43 -15.93 4.79
N TYR A 595 8.11 -14.65 4.54
CA TYR A 595 6.73 -14.19 4.40
C TYR A 595 5.99 -14.84 3.23
N ALA A 596 6.64 -14.97 2.08
CA ALA A 596 6.07 -15.60 0.90
C ALA A 596 5.73 -17.08 1.18
N SER A 597 6.61 -17.79 1.87
CA SER A 597 6.40 -19.19 2.25
C SER A 597 5.32 -19.34 3.32
N GLU A 598 5.35 -18.51 4.37
CA GLU A 598 4.42 -18.59 5.50
C GLU A 598 2.98 -18.28 5.06
N PHE A 599 2.80 -17.25 4.22
CA PHE A 599 1.49 -16.73 3.85
C PHE A 599 1.07 -17.09 2.42
N SER A 600 1.85 -17.90 1.69
CA SER A 600 1.61 -18.23 0.27
C SER A 600 1.52 -17.00 -0.64
N LEU A 601 2.30 -15.96 -0.34
CA LEU A 601 2.36 -14.71 -1.12
C LEU A 601 3.29 -14.88 -2.32
N ILE A 602 2.97 -14.16 -3.40
CA ILE A 602 3.90 -13.89 -4.49
C ILE A 602 4.48 -12.50 -4.30
N VAL A 603 5.80 -12.38 -4.39
CA VAL A 603 6.52 -11.10 -4.44
C VAL A 603 6.98 -10.87 -5.87
N ALA A 604 6.28 -10.00 -6.58
CA ALA A 604 6.57 -9.61 -7.95
C ALA A 604 7.34 -8.29 -8.00
N VAL A 605 8.28 -8.18 -8.93
CA VAL A 605 9.05 -6.97 -9.23
C VAL A 605 8.32 -6.23 -10.34
N LEU A 606 7.90 -4.99 -10.07
CA LEU A 606 7.25 -4.14 -11.06
C LEU A 606 8.25 -3.22 -11.77
N ASP A 607 9.26 -2.76 -11.03
CA ASP A 607 10.37 -1.95 -11.52
C ASP A 607 11.56 -2.07 -10.54
N LYS A 608 12.61 -1.25 -10.72
CA LYS A 608 13.82 -1.29 -9.88
C LYS A 608 13.61 -0.84 -8.43
N GLN A 609 12.47 -0.23 -8.10
CA GLN A 609 12.15 0.30 -6.78
C GLN A 609 10.87 -0.29 -6.19
N THR A 610 10.05 -0.97 -6.98
CA THR A 610 8.68 -1.35 -6.59
C THR A 610 8.47 -2.85 -6.58
N LEU A 611 7.98 -3.33 -5.45
CA LEU A 611 7.51 -4.69 -5.24
C LEU A 611 5.99 -4.72 -5.14
N TRP A 612 5.38 -5.75 -5.72
CA TRP A 612 3.97 -6.06 -5.61
C TRP A 612 3.80 -7.40 -4.90
N LEU A 613 3.06 -7.39 -3.79
CA LEU A 613 2.76 -8.55 -2.98
C LEU A 613 1.29 -8.92 -3.16
N THR A 614 1.04 -10.11 -3.68
CA THR A 614 -0.31 -10.57 -4.04
C THR A 614 -0.44 -12.09 -3.83
N SER A 615 -1.61 -12.67 -4.08
CA SER A 615 -1.78 -14.12 -4.10
C SER A 615 -1.40 -14.73 -5.46
N ASN A 616 -1.13 -16.03 -5.45
CA ASN A 616 -0.77 -16.77 -6.68
C ASN A 616 -1.86 -16.67 -7.76
N GLN A 617 -3.14 -16.68 -7.37
CA GLN A 617 -4.26 -16.58 -8.30
C GLN A 617 -4.34 -15.20 -8.96
N ALA A 618 -4.22 -14.12 -8.20
CA ALA A 618 -4.26 -12.76 -8.72
C ALA A 618 -3.04 -12.46 -9.59
N TYR A 619 -1.85 -12.84 -9.15
CA TYR A 619 -0.63 -12.74 -9.95
C TYR A 619 -0.79 -13.35 -11.36
N ARG A 620 -1.40 -14.55 -11.46
CA ARG A 620 -1.64 -15.21 -12.75
C ARG A 620 -2.73 -14.56 -13.61
N ARG A 621 -3.62 -13.78 -13.00
CA ARG A 621 -4.70 -13.04 -13.68
C ARG A 621 -4.28 -11.65 -14.14
N SER A 622 -3.11 -11.19 -13.71
CA SER A 622 -2.58 -9.87 -14.04
C SER A 622 -1.31 -9.94 -14.92
N PRO A 623 -1.33 -10.64 -16.07
CA PRO A 623 -0.22 -10.56 -17.00
C PRO A 623 -0.16 -9.17 -17.63
N GLN A 624 1.05 -8.67 -17.80
CA GLN A 624 1.34 -7.39 -18.43
C GLN A 624 1.97 -7.61 -19.82
N LEU A 625 1.95 -6.54 -20.60
CA LEU A 625 2.54 -6.50 -21.92
C LEU A 625 3.91 -5.85 -21.85
N TYR A 626 4.90 -6.50 -22.45
CA TYR A 626 6.29 -6.04 -22.47
C TYR A 626 6.82 -6.04 -23.90
N VAL A 627 7.80 -5.16 -24.13
CA VAL A 627 8.63 -5.18 -25.33
C VAL A 627 10.05 -5.48 -24.90
N ILE A 628 10.60 -6.57 -25.43
CA ILE A 628 11.91 -7.08 -25.02
C ILE A 628 12.81 -7.17 -26.24
N PRO A 629 14.10 -6.77 -26.19
CA PRO A 629 15.02 -7.02 -27.29
C PRO A 629 15.10 -8.51 -27.59
N ALA A 630 15.00 -8.91 -28.86
CA ALA A 630 15.01 -10.31 -29.24
C ALA A 630 16.34 -10.98 -28.91
N GLY A 631 17.47 -10.25 -29.01
CA GLY A 631 18.79 -10.75 -28.62
C GLY A 631 19.28 -11.94 -29.47
N GLY A 632 18.68 -12.17 -30.64
CA GLY A 632 18.93 -13.34 -31.48
C GLY A 632 18.14 -14.59 -31.08
N GLU A 633 17.37 -14.54 -29.99
CA GLU A 633 16.46 -15.61 -29.59
C GLU A 633 15.13 -15.51 -30.32
N SER A 634 14.59 -16.66 -30.70
CA SER A 634 13.28 -16.82 -31.31
C SER A 634 12.14 -16.59 -30.31
N ALA A 635 10.94 -16.33 -30.83
CA ALA A 635 9.73 -16.19 -30.00
C ALA A 635 9.46 -17.46 -29.16
N ASP A 636 9.75 -18.65 -29.68
CA ASP A 636 9.59 -19.92 -28.95
C ASP A 636 10.60 -20.09 -27.81
N GLU A 637 11.84 -19.64 -28.00
CA GLU A 637 12.86 -19.63 -26.94
C GLU A 637 12.47 -18.66 -25.82
N TRP A 638 12.04 -17.45 -26.17
CA TRP A 638 11.50 -16.49 -25.21
C TRP A 638 10.28 -17.04 -24.47
N LYS A 639 9.34 -17.67 -25.18
CA LYS A 639 8.18 -18.32 -24.57
C LYS A 639 8.58 -19.43 -23.60
N SER A 640 9.62 -20.21 -23.94
CA SER A 640 10.18 -21.24 -23.05
C SER A 640 10.81 -20.62 -21.80
N ARG A 641 11.60 -19.55 -21.94
CA ARG A 641 12.23 -18.83 -20.83
C ARG A 641 11.22 -18.16 -19.90
N LEU A 642 10.15 -17.60 -20.44
CA LEU A 642 9.12 -16.88 -19.67
C LEU A 642 8.06 -17.82 -19.06
N ARG A 643 8.00 -19.09 -19.51
CA ARG A 643 7.05 -20.10 -19.01
C ARG A 643 7.01 -20.23 -17.48
N PRO A 644 8.14 -20.18 -16.73
CA PRO A 644 8.10 -20.26 -15.28
C PRO A 644 7.38 -19.10 -14.59
N LEU A 645 7.27 -17.93 -15.24
CA LEU A 645 6.57 -16.77 -14.69
C LEU A 645 5.05 -16.92 -14.73
N THR A 646 4.55 -17.71 -15.68
CA THR A 646 3.12 -17.95 -15.83
C THR A 646 2.86 -19.43 -16.08
N PRO A 647 3.07 -20.29 -15.06
CA PRO A 647 2.85 -21.71 -15.20
C PRO A 647 1.38 -21.97 -15.53
N ALA A 648 1.15 -22.69 -16.62
CA ALA A 648 -0.18 -23.00 -17.11
C ALA A 648 -1.01 -23.62 -15.97
N SER A 649 -2.10 -22.95 -15.62
CA SER A 649 -3.24 -23.63 -15.00
C SER A 649 -3.60 -24.78 -15.93
N THR A 650 -3.56 -26.01 -15.44
CA THR A 650 -3.67 -27.26 -16.21
C THR A 650 -4.98 -27.43 -16.99
N GLY A 651 -5.90 -26.45 -16.98
CA GLY A 651 -7.20 -26.55 -17.65
C GLY A 651 -7.64 -25.35 -18.50
N GLU A 652 -6.98 -24.19 -18.42
CA GLU A 652 -7.46 -22.98 -19.11
C GLU A 652 -6.34 -22.37 -19.97
N LEU A 653 -6.44 -22.58 -21.28
CA LEU A 653 -5.71 -21.85 -22.32
C LEU A 653 -6.05 -20.33 -22.35
N GLY A 654 -6.97 -19.87 -21.49
CA GLY A 654 -7.50 -18.51 -21.49
C GLY A 654 -6.80 -17.63 -20.46
N VAL A 655 -6.36 -16.45 -20.89
CA VAL A 655 -5.86 -15.34 -20.06
C VAL A 655 -4.50 -15.55 -19.38
N GLY A 656 -4.12 -16.74 -18.93
CA GLY A 656 -2.82 -16.97 -18.26
C GLY A 656 -1.66 -17.39 -19.17
N ALA A 657 -1.87 -17.60 -20.47
CA ALA A 657 -0.80 -18.12 -21.32
C ALA A 657 0.29 -17.08 -21.59
N VAL A 658 1.56 -17.50 -21.51
CA VAL A 658 2.68 -16.72 -22.03
C VAL A 658 2.56 -16.67 -23.56
N VAL A 659 2.53 -15.45 -24.10
CA VAL A 659 2.53 -15.18 -25.53
C VAL A 659 3.79 -14.41 -25.84
N ALA A 660 4.53 -14.83 -26.85
CA ALA A 660 5.71 -14.13 -27.35
C ALA A 660 5.61 -14.09 -28.87
N ILE A 661 5.73 -12.90 -29.46
CA ILE A 661 5.61 -12.68 -30.90
C ILE A 661 6.80 -11.84 -31.34
N ALA A 662 7.59 -12.35 -32.27
CA ALA A 662 8.70 -11.61 -32.84
C ALA A 662 8.19 -10.53 -33.79
N THR A 663 8.74 -9.32 -33.68
CA THR A 663 8.45 -8.25 -34.63
C THR A 663 8.92 -8.62 -36.04
N PRO A 664 8.35 -8.04 -37.11
CA PRO A 664 8.69 -8.40 -38.50
C PRO A 664 10.18 -8.21 -38.85
N ASP A 665 10.83 -7.25 -38.19
CA ASP A 665 12.27 -6.99 -38.33
C ASP A 665 13.14 -7.88 -37.42
N GLY A 666 12.53 -8.73 -36.59
CA GLY A 666 13.19 -9.66 -35.68
C GLY A 666 13.97 -9.00 -34.55
N LYS A 667 13.85 -7.68 -34.34
CA LYS A 667 14.64 -6.95 -33.33
C LYS A 667 14.05 -7.03 -31.93
N PHE A 668 12.73 -7.17 -31.83
CA PHE A 668 12.02 -7.18 -30.56
C PHE A 668 11.05 -8.35 -30.47
N ILE A 669 10.69 -8.70 -29.25
CA ILE A 669 9.63 -9.62 -28.90
C ILE A 669 8.55 -8.82 -28.17
N LEU A 670 7.34 -8.85 -28.71
CA LEU A 670 6.14 -8.41 -28.00
C LEU A 670 5.65 -9.59 -27.18
N THR A 671 5.61 -9.45 -25.86
CA THR A 671 5.25 -10.55 -24.97
C THR A 671 4.16 -10.16 -23.99
N ARG A 672 3.33 -11.15 -23.63
CA ARG A 672 2.37 -11.08 -22.54
C ARG A 672 2.74 -12.13 -21.51
N CYS A 673 3.14 -11.70 -20.31
CA CYS A 673 3.50 -12.57 -19.20
C CYS A 673 3.28 -11.86 -17.86
N CYS A 674 3.33 -12.61 -16.76
CA CYS A 674 3.32 -12.01 -15.42
C CYS A 674 4.65 -11.28 -15.14
N PRO A 675 4.66 -10.26 -14.27
CA PRO A 675 5.90 -9.60 -13.84
C PRO A 675 6.90 -10.57 -13.20
N MET A 676 8.19 -10.25 -13.19
CA MET A 676 9.20 -11.14 -12.63
C MET A 676 8.95 -11.40 -11.14
N GLN A 677 8.87 -12.67 -10.73
CA GLN A 677 8.81 -13.01 -9.30
C GLN A 677 10.22 -13.00 -8.68
N VAL A 678 10.32 -12.60 -7.42
CA VAL A 678 11.55 -12.78 -6.63
C VAL A 678 11.73 -14.28 -6.40
N SER A 679 12.76 -14.87 -7.02
CA SER A 679 13.15 -16.24 -6.75
C SER A 679 13.90 -16.31 -5.43
N PHE A 680 13.48 -17.22 -4.56
CA PHE A 680 14.06 -17.44 -3.23
C PHE A 680 14.89 -18.73 -3.14
N GLN A 681 15.19 -19.35 -4.28
CA GLN A 681 16.02 -20.57 -4.38
C GLN A 681 17.49 -20.31 -4.09
#